data_AF-A0A4V0I476-F1
#
_entry.id   AF-A0A4V0I476-F1
#
_cell.length_a   1.000
_cell.length_b   1.000
_cell.length_c   1.000
_cell.angle_alpha   90.00
_cell.angle_beta   90.00
_cell.angle_gamma   90.00
#
_symmetry.space_group_name_H-M   'P 1'
#
loop_
_entity.id
_entity.type
_entity.pdbx_description
1 polymer ?
#
loop_
_entity_poly.entity_id
_entity_poly.type
_entity_poly.pdbx_seq_one_letter_code
_entity_poly.pdbx_strand_id
1 'polypeptide(L)'
;MAHVLRPELYDRLEERFGDVRVTNQGQPLVEDYVTEWVDRRGRSVPQLKSRTVCRGETYRVSCPFCGDERRRLSISHAWGLRDSRTGGDRLWLAKCFNETNCLGDPGRRHELRFLVFGTAPLPTGPAVCGPERVAARRTPVTGPPLPEWLAPLHALPAGDPARAYLLGRGFDPDLLGRELGLGFCNWAPHPYGEARNRIIVPIAFCERVVGYQGRRIDGPGQIEADTPKWWTAAGTPKSRVLYNYDMARTYSVAVVCEGVTDVWRVGPCGVALFGLDLSAEQERLLAETWAGGTIVMSLDHDGGDNPTAQRRNGLYSDRLRRRVGNRVVEVALPAGTDPADLGRATLWSLIRAAAERQGVVLPLDELAGVIPYLGPVRSPEPVAPEVRPDEVADRLLAQATGGAAGGPHPVEERLAAAGLGHLFREVEYPAAVVAAAMRAHGVGVDLPLLEVLEFEFGVRLGLLHEEIAAAAGRRINPRSHAEVSDAIRTLAPSAATPTSGRESRVTDLVLRFREFSHAAAVVANLLGRVDRATGRVHCAFDSMGTDTGRFTCGDPPLHSLPGFMRDLVVAPPGHALVEADFSQVELRVLAHVSRDRLLLDAFGTGVDLHRRTAALALGVPEAEVSDEDRNKVGKAVNFGIVYGMTPHGLARKLGISGPDARALLDAYFDAHSGVRDWIERTRSEALRDGFVTTLYGRRRLLHGLHSPEPAVRDRALRQAVNTVIQGTAAEINKLALARVHRALDPRCRLVLTVHDSVLVEVPCELLGGVAEQIAGLMRAAPPGFSVPLDVKLGTGASWGDCQRAAQYT
;
A
#
# COMPACT_ATOMS: atom_id res chain seq x y z
N MET A 1 10.69 -21.50 28.52
CA MET A 1 11.56 -21.20 27.37
C MET A 1 10.79 -21.53 26.12
N ALA A 2 10.76 -20.64 25.13
CA ALA A 2 10.07 -20.88 23.86
C ALA A 2 10.69 -22.14 23.21
N HIS A 3 9.89 -23.18 22.96
CA HIS A 3 10.33 -24.33 22.17
C HIS A 3 10.49 -23.85 20.72
N VAL A 4 11.71 -23.43 20.36
CA VAL A 4 12.12 -23.16 18.98
C VAL A 4 12.63 -24.44 18.34
N LEU A 5 12.45 -24.60 17.03
CA LEU A 5 12.78 -25.83 16.31
C LEU A 5 14.28 -26.09 16.20
N ARG A 6 15.10 -25.04 16.20
CA ARG A 6 16.56 -25.16 16.17
C ARG A 6 17.22 -24.21 17.18
N PRO A 7 17.25 -24.61 18.47
CA PRO A 7 17.82 -23.81 19.54
C PRO A 7 19.25 -23.34 19.24
N GLU A 8 20.10 -24.18 18.65
CA GLU A 8 21.50 -23.83 18.39
C GLU A 8 21.66 -22.73 17.32
N LEU A 9 20.72 -22.63 16.38
CA LEU A 9 20.71 -21.53 15.41
C LEU A 9 20.13 -20.27 16.05
N TYR A 10 19.06 -20.40 16.83
CA TYR A 10 18.46 -19.29 17.57
C TYR A 10 19.50 -18.62 18.47
N ASP A 11 20.20 -19.40 19.31
CA ASP A 11 21.21 -18.91 20.24
C ASP A 11 22.37 -18.20 19.52
N ARG A 12 22.82 -18.74 18.37
CA ARG A 12 23.85 -18.09 17.56
C ARG A 12 23.38 -16.80 16.91
N LEU A 13 22.13 -16.76 16.44
CA LEU A 13 21.56 -15.54 15.89
C LEU A 13 21.38 -14.49 16.99
N GLU A 14 21.04 -14.92 18.20
CA GLU A 14 20.89 -14.05 19.37
C GLU A 14 22.24 -13.50 19.85
N GLU A 15 23.26 -14.35 19.91
CA GLU A 15 24.64 -13.96 20.21
C GLU A 15 25.18 -12.93 19.20
N ARG A 16 24.89 -13.12 17.90
CA ARG A 16 25.50 -12.35 16.82
C ARG A 16 24.74 -11.08 16.45
N PHE A 17 23.43 -11.10 16.56
CA PHE A 17 22.56 -10.01 16.10
C PHE A 17 21.67 -9.43 17.20
N GLY A 18 21.78 -9.91 18.44
CA GLY A 18 20.95 -9.47 19.56
C GLY A 18 19.53 -10.03 19.47
N ASP A 19 18.52 -9.21 19.76
CA ASP A 19 17.13 -9.68 19.91
C ASP A 19 16.57 -10.38 18.66
N VAL A 20 16.30 -11.69 18.76
CA VAL A 20 15.77 -12.52 17.68
C VAL A 20 14.25 -12.65 17.82
N ARG A 21 13.51 -12.10 16.85
CA ARG A 21 12.05 -12.31 16.81
C ARG A 21 11.72 -13.62 16.08
N VAL A 22 11.07 -14.53 16.78
CA VAL A 22 10.57 -15.79 16.20
C VAL A 22 9.22 -15.54 15.52
N THR A 23 9.05 -16.09 14.32
CA THR A 23 7.79 -16.13 13.57
C THR A 23 7.54 -17.55 13.11
N ASN A 24 6.27 -17.96 12.97
CA ASN A 24 5.88 -19.34 12.62
C ASN A 24 6.48 -20.39 13.58
N GLN A 25 6.44 -20.09 14.89
CA GLN A 25 7.08 -20.93 15.90
C GLN A 25 6.57 -22.39 15.85
N GLY A 26 7.48 -23.35 15.92
CA GLY A 26 7.18 -24.78 15.91
C GLY A 26 6.89 -25.39 14.53
N GLN A 27 7.01 -24.62 13.43
CA GLN A 27 6.61 -25.10 12.11
C GLN A 27 7.76 -25.66 11.27
N PRO A 28 7.67 -26.90 10.77
CA PRO A 28 8.75 -27.52 10.01
C PRO A 28 8.90 -26.87 8.64
N LEU A 29 10.10 -26.97 8.07
CA LEU A 29 10.38 -26.59 6.69
C LEU A 29 9.72 -27.61 5.77
N VAL A 30 9.04 -27.14 4.72
CA VAL A 30 8.49 -28.01 3.68
C VAL A 30 9.08 -27.61 2.33
N GLU A 31 9.70 -28.58 1.66
CA GLU A 31 10.36 -28.42 0.36
C GLU A 31 9.85 -29.47 -0.62
N ASP A 32 9.72 -29.05 -1.87
CA ASP A 32 9.50 -29.94 -3.01
C ASP A 32 10.78 -30.01 -3.87
N TYR A 33 10.94 -31.05 -4.67
CA TYR A 33 12.16 -31.31 -5.45
C TYR A 33 11.85 -31.60 -6.91
N VAL A 34 12.46 -30.82 -7.81
CA VAL A 34 12.25 -30.96 -9.25
C VAL A 34 13.53 -31.50 -9.89
N THR A 35 13.41 -32.52 -10.74
CA THR A 35 14.54 -33.21 -11.40
C THR A 35 14.92 -32.62 -12.75
N GLU A 36 14.00 -31.90 -13.40
CA GLU A 36 14.22 -31.27 -14.70
C GLU A 36 13.86 -29.79 -14.62
N TRP A 37 14.82 -28.92 -14.95
CA TRP A 37 14.54 -27.50 -15.10
C TRP A 37 15.19 -26.97 -16.37
N VAL A 38 14.52 -26.01 -16.99
CA VAL A 38 14.99 -25.33 -18.19
C VAL A 38 15.77 -24.10 -17.74
N ASP A 39 17.06 -24.04 -18.06
CA ASP A 39 17.88 -22.87 -17.72
C ASP A 39 17.36 -21.61 -18.44
N ARG A 40 17.86 -20.42 -18.06
CA ARG A 40 17.49 -19.15 -18.72
C ARG A 40 17.77 -19.12 -20.23
N ARG A 41 18.41 -20.14 -20.79
CA ARG A 41 18.75 -20.29 -22.21
C ARG A 41 17.95 -21.42 -22.87
N GLY A 42 16.90 -21.94 -22.23
CA GLY A 42 16.04 -22.95 -22.84
C GLY A 42 16.60 -24.37 -22.81
N ARG A 43 17.69 -24.64 -22.09
CA ARG A 43 18.30 -25.98 -22.06
C ARG A 43 17.77 -26.78 -20.88
N SER A 44 17.31 -28.01 -21.13
CA SER A 44 17.01 -28.96 -20.07
C SER A 44 18.31 -29.34 -19.38
N VAL A 45 18.42 -28.99 -18.09
CA VAL A 45 19.55 -29.35 -17.24
C VAL A 45 19.05 -30.35 -16.21
N PRO A 46 19.56 -31.61 -16.21
CA PRO A 46 19.21 -32.59 -15.20
C PRO A 46 19.93 -32.22 -13.89
N GLN A 47 19.32 -31.33 -13.12
CA GLN A 47 19.83 -30.91 -11.82
C GLN A 47 18.67 -30.88 -10.82
N LEU A 48 18.78 -31.73 -9.79
CA LEU A 48 17.84 -31.76 -8.69
C LEU A 48 17.88 -30.41 -7.96
N LYS A 49 16.76 -29.69 -7.95
CA LYS A 49 16.64 -28.38 -7.29
C LYS A 49 15.47 -28.39 -6.31
N SER A 50 15.71 -27.90 -5.10
CA SER A 50 14.66 -27.75 -4.09
C SER A 50 13.85 -26.46 -4.34
N ARG A 51 12.54 -26.55 -4.12
CA ARG A 51 11.58 -25.47 -4.18
C ARG A 51 10.95 -25.32 -2.80
N THR A 52 11.17 -24.18 -2.15
CA THR A 52 10.65 -23.93 -0.80
C THR A 52 9.14 -23.67 -0.85
N VAL A 53 8.37 -24.57 -0.24
CA VAL A 53 6.91 -24.49 -0.16
C VAL A 53 6.51 -23.69 1.07
N CYS A 54 7.05 -24.07 2.23
CA CYS A 54 6.86 -23.38 3.50
C CYS A 54 8.23 -23.15 4.10
N ARG A 55 8.48 -21.92 4.59
CA ARG A 55 9.76 -21.56 5.22
C ARG A 55 9.90 -22.10 6.65
N GLY A 56 8.83 -22.66 7.21
CA GLY A 56 8.75 -23.09 8.60
C GLY A 56 8.96 -21.94 9.59
N GLU A 57 9.40 -22.27 10.80
CA GLU A 57 9.83 -21.32 11.82
C GLU A 57 10.95 -20.44 11.25
N THR A 58 10.80 -19.11 11.36
CA THR A 58 11.81 -18.16 10.92
C THR A 58 12.19 -17.17 12.01
N TYR A 59 13.48 -16.87 12.06
CA TYR A 59 14.14 -15.95 12.95
C TYR A 59 14.37 -14.62 12.23
N ARG A 60 13.86 -13.54 12.80
CA ARG A 60 13.94 -12.18 12.26
C ARG A 60 15.00 -11.42 13.03
N VAL A 61 16.07 -11.05 12.33
CA VAL A 61 17.27 -10.39 12.87
C VAL A 61 17.65 -9.17 12.04
N SER A 62 18.50 -8.31 12.60
CA SER A 62 19.08 -7.17 11.90
C SER A 62 19.97 -7.63 10.74
N CYS A 63 19.95 -6.90 9.62
CA CYS A 63 20.75 -7.28 8.46
C CYS A 63 22.16 -6.66 8.55
N PRO A 64 23.24 -7.46 8.64
CA PRO A 64 24.60 -6.93 8.79
C PRO A 64 25.12 -6.22 7.52
N PHE A 65 24.52 -6.46 6.36
CA PHE A 65 25.02 -5.92 5.08
C PHE A 65 24.47 -4.54 4.73
N CYS A 66 23.24 -4.23 5.14
CA CYS A 66 22.65 -2.91 4.94
C CYS A 66 22.51 -2.10 6.23
N GLY A 67 22.98 -2.64 7.37
CA GLY A 67 22.86 -1.99 8.67
C GLY A 67 21.42 -1.82 9.15
N ASP A 68 20.49 -2.62 8.62
CA ASP A 68 19.07 -2.49 8.94
C ASP A 68 18.76 -3.16 10.29
N GLU A 69 18.59 -2.34 11.32
CA GLU A 69 18.29 -2.77 12.70
C GLU A 69 16.80 -3.11 12.92
N ARG A 70 15.94 -2.92 11.90
CA ARG A 70 14.48 -3.18 11.97
C ARG A 70 14.12 -4.67 11.87
N ARG A 71 15.09 -5.57 12.02
CA ARG A 71 14.94 -7.03 12.00
C ARG A 71 14.30 -7.62 10.73
N ARG A 72 14.60 -7.03 9.57
CA ARG A 72 14.05 -7.45 8.26
C ARG A 72 14.84 -8.54 7.56
N LEU A 73 15.91 -9.06 8.16
CA LEU A 73 16.54 -10.29 7.68
C LEU A 73 15.81 -11.50 8.29
N SER A 74 15.12 -12.26 7.45
CA SER A 74 14.43 -13.50 7.82
C SER A 74 15.28 -14.71 7.50
N ILE A 75 15.49 -15.57 8.50
CA ILE A 75 16.30 -16.78 8.43
C ILE A 75 15.45 -17.96 8.89
N SER A 76 15.20 -18.95 8.03
CA SER A 76 14.48 -20.18 8.42
C SER A 76 15.30 -21.00 9.44
N HIS A 77 14.65 -21.73 10.33
CA HIS A 77 15.31 -22.68 11.24
C HIS A 77 16.19 -23.70 10.51
N ALA A 78 15.83 -24.06 9.28
CA ALA A 78 16.57 -25.00 8.44
C ALA A 78 17.72 -24.36 7.63
N TRP A 79 17.95 -23.04 7.79
CA TRP A 79 19.02 -22.32 7.10
C TRP A 79 20.41 -22.85 7.49
N GLY A 80 21.27 -23.03 6.49
CA GLY A 80 22.63 -23.56 6.67
C GLY A 80 22.71 -25.07 6.93
N LEU A 81 21.58 -25.79 6.98
CA LEU A 81 21.61 -27.26 6.97
C LEU A 81 21.93 -27.76 5.55
N ARG A 82 22.66 -28.88 5.48
CA ARG A 82 22.91 -29.56 4.21
C ARG A 82 21.66 -30.29 3.76
N ASP A 83 21.29 -30.09 2.50
CA ASP A 83 20.21 -30.81 1.87
C ASP A 83 20.70 -32.24 1.52
N SER A 84 20.05 -33.25 2.08
CA SER A 84 20.41 -34.66 1.88
C SER A 84 20.19 -35.12 0.44
N ARG A 85 19.34 -34.43 -0.34
CA ARG A 85 19.02 -34.79 -1.72
C ARG A 85 19.89 -34.05 -2.74
N THR A 86 20.08 -32.75 -2.58
CA THR A 86 20.88 -31.93 -3.52
C THR A 86 22.35 -31.80 -3.13
N GLY A 87 22.70 -32.14 -1.88
CA GLY A 87 24.06 -32.08 -1.35
C GLY A 87 24.57 -30.66 -1.03
N GLY A 88 23.78 -29.62 -1.31
CA GLY A 88 24.13 -28.22 -1.06
C GLY A 88 23.62 -27.67 0.28
N ASP A 89 24.21 -26.57 0.75
CA ASP A 89 23.78 -25.87 1.97
C ASP A 89 22.57 -24.96 1.68
N ARG A 90 21.56 -24.97 2.56
CA ARG A 90 20.30 -24.20 2.43
C ARG A 90 20.44 -22.70 2.69
N LEU A 91 21.44 -22.04 2.09
CA LEU A 91 21.73 -20.63 2.36
C LEU A 91 20.72 -19.65 1.75
N TRP A 92 19.96 -20.09 0.76
CA TRP A 92 18.88 -19.30 0.14
C TRP A 92 17.67 -19.10 1.06
N LEU A 93 17.57 -19.84 2.17
CA LEU A 93 16.49 -19.69 3.15
C LEU A 93 16.63 -18.43 4.04
N ALA A 94 17.68 -17.63 3.83
CA ALA A 94 17.82 -16.30 4.38
C ALA A 94 17.47 -15.23 3.34
N LYS A 95 16.59 -14.28 3.69
CA LYS A 95 16.18 -13.17 2.81
C LYS A 95 16.15 -11.86 3.59
N CYS A 96 16.78 -10.82 3.03
CA CYS A 96 16.69 -9.45 3.53
C CYS A 96 15.55 -8.72 2.81
N PHE A 97 14.55 -8.26 3.56
CA PHE A 97 13.38 -7.55 3.03
C PHE A 97 13.54 -6.02 2.98
N ASN A 98 14.79 -5.53 2.99
CA ASN A 98 15.10 -4.12 2.77
C ASN A 98 15.22 -3.83 1.25
N GLU A 99 15.15 -2.56 0.85
CA GLU A 99 15.17 -2.08 -0.55
C GLU A 99 16.30 -2.67 -1.41
N THR A 100 17.43 -2.97 -0.78
CA THR A 100 18.64 -3.47 -1.45
C THR A 100 18.64 -4.99 -1.67
N ASN A 101 17.70 -5.74 -1.08
CA ASN A 101 17.67 -7.21 -1.06
C ASN A 101 19.09 -7.81 -0.94
N CYS A 102 19.79 -7.51 0.15
CA CYS A 102 21.24 -7.74 0.23
C CYS A 102 21.65 -9.20 -0.05
N LEU A 103 20.78 -10.15 0.28
CA LEU A 103 20.97 -11.58 0.06
C LEU A 103 20.49 -12.07 -1.32
N GLY A 104 20.13 -11.16 -2.21
CA GLY A 104 20.04 -11.43 -3.65
C GLY A 104 21.40 -11.83 -4.23
N ASP A 105 22.49 -11.32 -3.65
CA ASP A 105 23.87 -11.72 -3.94
C ASP A 105 24.21 -13.06 -3.24
N PRO A 106 24.55 -14.12 -4.00
CA PRO A 106 25.00 -15.40 -3.44
C PRO A 106 26.24 -15.28 -2.54
N GLY A 107 27.15 -14.33 -2.78
CA GLY A 107 28.35 -14.12 -1.97
C GLY A 107 28.00 -13.72 -0.53
N ARG A 108 27.07 -12.76 -0.38
CA ARG A 108 26.59 -12.30 0.93
C ARG A 108 25.83 -13.37 1.72
N ARG A 109 25.27 -14.39 1.07
CA ARG A 109 24.70 -15.55 1.76
C ARG A 109 25.77 -16.39 2.47
N HIS A 110 26.94 -16.53 1.85
CA HIS A 110 28.08 -17.22 2.44
C HIS A 110 28.73 -16.37 3.54
N GLU A 111 28.81 -15.06 3.34
CA GLU A 111 29.28 -14.13 4.38
C GLU A 111 28.36 -14.16 5.61
N LEU A 112 27.03 -14.22 5.42
CA LEU A 112 26.09 -14.35 6.52
C LEU A 112 26.28 -15.67 7.28
N ARG A 113 26.49 -16.77 6.55
CA ARG A 113 26.79 -18.08 7.14
C ARG A 113 28.06 -18.02 7.99
N PHE A 114 29.10 -17.34 7.51
CA PHE A 114 30.34 -17.11 8.25
C PHE A 114 30.09 -16.33 9.55
N LEU A 115 29.35 -15.22 9.46
CA LEU A 115 29.01 -14.38 10.62
C LEU A 115 28.27 -15.16 11.72
N VAL A 116 27.39 -16.09 11.35
CA VAL A 116 26.57 -16.85 12.32
C VAL A 116 27.28 -18.07 12.87
N PHE A 117 27.99 -18.83 12.01
CA PHE A 117 28.56 -20.12 12.41
C PHE A 117 30.06 -20.09 12.72
N GLY A 118 30.77 -19.00 12.39
CA GLY A 118 32.21 -18.87 12.61
C GLY A 118 33.08 -19.85 11.79
N THR A 119 32.49 -20.53 10.80
CA THR A 119 33.22 -21.47 9.92
C THR A 119 33.52 -20.78 8.61
N ALA A 120 34.81 -20.68 8.27
CA ALA A 120 35.30 -20.09 7.02
C ALA A 120 34.54 -20.64 5.79
N PRO A 121 34.35 -19.83 4.73
CA PRO A 121 34.03 -20.42 3.43
C PRO A 121 35.07 -21.48 3.11
N LEU A 122 34.66 -22.64 2.57
CA LEU A 122 35.60 -23.45 1.80
C LEU A 122 36.25 -22.51 0.77
N PRO A 123 37.58 -22.48 0.69
CA PRO A 123 38.31 -21.31 0.23
C PRO A 123 37.94 -20.90 -1.19
N THR A 124 37.65 -19.61 -1.36
CA THR A 124 37.81 -18.90 -2.63
C THR A 124 38.46 -17.51 -2.37
N GLY A 125 39.81 -17.46 -2.22
CA GLY A 125 40.71 -16.29 -2.42
C GLY A 125 40.68 -15.09 -1.42
N PRO A 126 41.78 -14.29 -1.24
CA PRO A 126 42.02 -13.45 -0.03
C PRO A 126 41.80 -11.91 -0.14
N ALA A 127 41.60 -11.21 1.01
CA ALA A 127 41.66 -9.73 1.23
C ALA A 127 42.05 -9.32 2.70
N VAL A 128 42.53 -8.08 2.93
CA VAL A 128 43.37 -7.56 4.09
C VAL A 128 42.64 -6.55 5.03
N CYS A 129 43.12 -6.38 6.30
CA CYS A 129 42.51 -5.66 7.47
C CYS A 129 43.23 -4.34 7.95
N GLY A 130 42.60 -3.54 8.86
CA GLY A 130 43.23 -2.49 9.73
C GLY A 130 42.34 -1.93 10.91
N PRO A 131 42.87 -1.29 12.01
CA PRO A 131 42.25 -1.27 13.38
C PRO A 131 42.02 0.09 14.19
N GLU A 132 41.03 0.03 15.12
CA GLU A 132 40.65 0.62 16.48
C GLU A 132 41.03 2.01 17.13
N ARG A 133 40.18 2.49 18.12
CA ARG A 133 40.32 3.67 19.06
C ARG A 133 39.64 3.49 20.47
N VAL A 134 40.05 4.28 21.50
CA VAL A 134 39.67 4.23 22.98
C VAL A 134 38.98 5.55 23.53
N ALA A 135 38.36 5.53 24.76
CA ALA A 135 37.27 6.35 25.40
C ALA A 135 37.59 7.47 26.49
N ALA A 136 36.55 8.17 27.08
CA ALA A 136 36.61 9.32 28.09
C ALA A 136 35.41 9.46 29.15
N ARG A 137 35.47 10.41 30.16
CA ARG A 137 34.54 10.71 31.35
C ARG A 137 34.01 12.22 31.51
N ARG A 138 33.04 12.58 32.45
CA ARG A 138 32.02 13.75 32.53
C ARG A 138 31.95 14.77 33.78
N THR A 139 31.12 15.89 33.75
CA THR A 139 30.78 17.03 34.76
C THR A 139 29.31 17.71 34.65
N PRO A 140 28.72 18.58 35.59
CA PRO A 140 27.30 19.16 35.63
C PRO A 140 27.04 20.72 35.42
N VAL A 141 25.80 21.29 35.66
CA VAL A 141 24.92 22.13 34.74
C VAL A 141 24.29 23.51 35.19
N THR A 142 24.00 24.43 34.23
CA THR A 142 23.10 25.65 34.25
C THR A 142 22.17 25.70 32.98
N GLY A 143 20.94 26.26 33.00
CA GLY A 143 19.91 26.15 31.92
C GLY A 143 20.26 26.70 30.50
N PRO A 144 19.66 26.23 29.37
CA PRO A 144 18.73 25.10 29.20
C PRO A 144 19.40 23.92 28.44
N PRO A 145 20.12 22.98 29.09
CA PRO A 145 20.63 21.83 28.36
C PRO A 145 19.76 20.60 28.61
N LEU A 146 19.01 20.20 27.58
CA LEU A 146 18.55 18.83 27.33
C LEU A 146 18.33 18.71 25.81
N PRO A 147 18.81 17.68 25.05
CA PRO A 147 19.46 16.43 25.46
C PRO A 147 20.69 15.92 24.67
N GLU A 148 21.67 15.31 25.38
CA GLU A 148 22.48 14.18 24.85
C GLU A 148 21.88 12.81 25.22
N TRP A 149 20.82 12.79 26.04
CA TRP A 149 20.35 11.60 26.76
C TRP A 149 18.83 11.52 26.96
N LEU A 150 18.06 12.48 26.43
CA LEU A 150 16.64 12.19 26.19
C LEU A 150 16.56 11.26 25.00
N ALA A 151 15.81 10.19 25.17
CA ALA A 151 15.37 9.40 24.05
C ALA A 151 14.27 10.21 23.34
N PRO A 152 14.46 10.61 22.08
CA PRO A 152 13.35 11.15 21.30
C PRO A 152 12.14 10.23 21.39
N LEU A 153 10.93 10.77 21.47
CA LEU A 153 9.72 9.94 21.57
C LEU A 153 9.65 8.91 20.45
N HIS A 154 10.10 9.30 19.25
CA HIS A 154 10.16 8.46 18.08
C HIS A 154 11.24 7.35 18.12
N ALA A 155 12.17 7.46 19.07
CA ALA A 155 13.24 6.50 19.31
C ALA A 155 12.97 5.61 20.53
N LEU A 156 11.87 5.85 21.27
CA LEU A 156 11.47 5.00 22.39
C LEU A 156 10.81 3.71 21.89
N PRO A 157 11.01 2.58 22.58
CA PRO A 157 10.34 1.31 22.25
C PRO A 157 8.82 1.45 22.27
N ALA A 158 8.10 0.75 21.39
CA ALA A 158 6.64 0.88 21.26
C ALA A 158 5.84 0.64 22.56
N GLY A 159 6.36 -0.17 23.49
CA GLY A 159 5.79 -0.42 24.81
C GLY A 159 6.23 0.56 25.91
N ASP A 160 7.00 1.60 25.56
CA ASP A 160 7.45 2.60 26.52
C ASP A 160 6.25 3.34 27.13
N PRO A 161 6.21 3.51 28.46
CA PRO A 161 5.11 4.17 29.15
C PRO A 161 4.77 5.56 28.60
N ALA A 162 5.75 6.31 28.09
CA ALA A 162 5.51 7.64 27.51
C ALA A 162 4.83 7.57 26.14
N ARG A 163 5.18 6.57 25.34
CA ARG A 163 4.50 6.32 24.06
C ARG A 163 3.09 5.80 24.29
N ALA A 164 2.91 4.86 25.23
CA ALA A 164 1.60 4.37 25.62
C ALA A 164 0.70 5.50 26.13
N TYR A 165 1.23 6.42 26.94
CA TYR A 165 0.52 7.62 27.41
C TYR A 165 0.02 8.50 26.25
N LEU A 166 0.86 8.77 25.24
CA LEU A 166 0.49 9.61 24.11
C LEU A 166 -0.50 8.91 23.15
N LEU A 167 -0.27 7.63 22.85
CA LEU A 167 -1.16 6.82 22.03
C LEU A 167 -2.54 6.69 22.67
N GLY A 168 -2.59 6.50 23.99
CA GLY A 168 -3.85 6.46 24.75
C GLY A 168 -4.66 7.75 24.68
N ARG A 169 -4.01 8.89 24.39
CA ARG A 169 -4.68 10.18 24.15
C ARG A 169 -4.86 10.51 22.66
N GLY A 170 -4.63 9.54 21.78
CA GLY A 170 -4.76 9.71 20.33
C GLY A 170 -3.77 10.70 19.74
N PHE A 171 -2.56 10.78 20.32
CA PHE A 171 -1.42 11.49 19.75
C PHE A 171 -0.40 10.49 19.24
N ASP A 172 0.17 10.79 18.07
CA ASP A 172 1.25 9.98 17.49
C ASP A 172 2.60 10.41 18.10
N PRO A 173 3.23 9.56 18.95
CA PRO A 173 4.51 9.88 19.57
C PRO A 173 5.66 9.98 18.56
N ASP A 174 5.57 9.33 17.40
CA ASP A 174 6.58 9.40 16.35
C ASP A 174 6.55 10.75 15.65
N LEU A 175 5.36 11.22 15.30
CA LEU A 175 5.15 12.55 14.73
C LEU A 175 5.58 13.64 15.71
N LEU A 176 5.12 13.56 16.97
CA LEU A 176 5.50 14.51 18.00
C LEU A 176 7.02 14.51 18.27
N GLY A 177 7.64 13.33 18.23
CA GLY A 177 9.09 13.19 18.42
C GLY A 177 9.91 13.74 17.27
N ARG A 178 9.48 13.58 16.01
CA ARG A 178 10.25 14.01 14.82
C ARG A 178 9.99 15.46 14.45
N GLU A 179 8.73 15.86 14.40
CA GLU A 179 8.31 17.17 13.90
C GLU A 179 8.41 18.25 14.95
N LEU A 180 8.13 17.90 16.22
CA LEU A 180 8.13 18.85 17.34
C LEU A 180 9.30 18.63 18.30
N GLY A 181 10.18 17.65 18.02
CA GLY A 181 11.39 17.40 18.79
C GLY A 181 11.15 16.93 20.22
N LEU A 182 10.01 16.29 20.50
CA LEU A 182 9.72 15.79 21.85
C LEU A 182 10.57 14.58 22.21
N GLY A 183 11.01 14.52 23.45
CA GLY A 183 11.72 13.37 24.02
C GLY A 183 11.09 12.90 25.31
N PHE A 184 11.33 11.65 25.69
CA PHE A 184 11.05 11.16 27.03
C PHE A 184 12.33 11.01 27.83
N CYS A 185 12.28 11.50 29.06
CA CYS A 185 13.37 11.41 30.00
C CYS A 185 13.05 10.33 31.03
N ASN A 186 13.47 9.09 30.78
CA ASN A 186 13.29 7.97 31.72
C ASN A 186 14.26 8.05 32.92
N TRP A 187 15.43 8.66 32.72
CA TRP A 187 16.44 8.87 33.76
C TRP A 187 17.19 10.17 33.49
N ALA A 188 17.51 10.92 34.54
CA ALA A 188 18.21 12.19 34.45
C ALA A 188 19.41 12.25 35.42
N PRO A 189 20.62 12.60 34.96
CA PRO A 189 21.76 12.85 35.83
C PRO A 189 21.58 14.17 36.61
N HIS A 190 22.19 14.27 37.80
CA HIS A 190 22.23 15.53 38.56
C HIS A 190 22.82 16.66 37.69
N PRO A 191 22.20 17.86 37.68
CA PRO A 191 21.13 18.35 38.55
C PRO A 191 19.72 18.27 37.93
N TYR A 192 19.50 17.48 36.87
CA TYR A 192 18.19 17.44 36.16
C TYR A 192 17.22 16.38 36.70
N GLY A 193 17.34 15.99 37.97
CA GLY A 193 16.56 14.88 38.53
C GLY A 193 15.04 15.04 38.32
N GLU A 194 14.57 16.29 38.25
CA GLU A 194 13.19 16.70 38.08
C GLU A 194 12.62 16.42 36.67
N ALA A 195 13.49 16.22 35.68
CA ALA A 195 13.11 15.84 34.31
C ALA A 195 12.74 14.35 34.18
N ARG A 196 13.09 13.53 35.17
CA ARG A 196 12.81 12.09 35.18
C ARG A 196 11.31 11.78 35.08
N ASN A 197 10.97 10.74 34.32
CA ASN A 197 9.63 10.27 34.01
C ASN A 197 8.71 11.32 33.39
N ARG A 198 9.28 12.22 32.58
CA ARG A 198 8.51 13.24 31.87
C ARG A 198 8.80 13.23 30.37
N ILE A 199 7.75 13.50 29.60
CA ILE A 199 7.86 13.92 28.22
C ILE A 199 8.31 15.37 28.23
N ILE A 200 9.47 15.63 27.64
CA ILE A 200 10.08 16.95 27.57
C ILE A 200 9.74 17.54 26.21
N VAL A 201 9.04 18.67 26.24
CA VAL A 201 8.57 19.42 25.07
C VAL A 201 9.45 20.64 24.89
N PRO A 202 10.18 20.78 23.77
CA PRO A 202 10.96 21.98 23.51
C PRO A 202 10.03 23.17 23.27
N ILE A 203 10.40 24.32 23.84
CA ILE A 203 9.70 25.59 23.68
C ILE A 203 10.55 26.45 22.76
N ALA A 204 10.15 26.50 21.49
CA ALA A 204 10.73 27.41 20.51
C ALA A 204 9.99 28.75 20.50
N PHE A 205 10.75 29.84 20.46
CA PHE A 205 10.24 31.20 20.37
C PHE A 205 11.23 32.09 19.63
N CYS A 206 10.76 32.81 18.61
CA CYS A 206 11.61 33.60 17.72
C CYS A 206 12.76 32.76 17.12
N GLU A 207 12.40 31.56 16.63
CA GLU A 207 13.29 30.62 15.92
C GLU A 207 14.43 30.05 16.78
N ARG A 208 14.31 30.15 18.11
CA ARG A 208 15.28 29.60 19.06
C ARG A 208 14.57 28.80 20.14
N VAL A 209 15.18 27.69 20.57
CA VAL A 209 14.71 26.97 21.76
C VAL A 209 15.06 27.79 23.00
N VAL A 210 14.04 28.31 23.67
CA VAL A 210 14.15 29.18 24.85
C VAL A 210 13.81 28.45 26.15
N GLY A 211 13.40 27.17 26.07
CA GLY A 211 13.14 26.34 27.24
C GLY A 211 12.53 24.99 26.90
N TYR A 212 12.11 24.27 27.95
CA TYR A 212 11.46 22.98 27.89
C TYR A 212 10.31 22.88 28.89
N GLN A 213 9.24 22.17 28.53
CA GLN A 213 8.16 21.77 29.44
C GLN A 213 8.24 20.29 29.75
N GLY A 214 8.12 19.90 31.02
CA GLY A 214 8.03 18.51 31.42
C GLY A 214 6.60 18.06 31.72
N ARG A 215 6.05 17.19 30.89
CA ARG A 215 4.75 16.55 31.08
C ARG A 215 4.92 15.17 31.72
N ARG A 216 4.27 14.95 32.88
CA ARG A 216 4.25 13.64 33.55
C ARG A 216 3.36 12.65 32.81
N ILE A 217 3.73 11.38 32.89
CA ILE A 217 3.00 10.26 32.28
C ILE A 217 2.33 9.35 33.33
N ASP A 218 2.67 9.54 34.61
CA ASP A 218 2.10 8.85 35.76
C ASP A 218 0.98 9.67 36.42
N GLY A 219 -0.05 8.98 36.95
CA GLY A 219 -1.19 9.59 37.65
C GLY A 219 -0.80 10.32 38.94
N PRO A 220 -1.72 11.05 39.59
CA PRO A 220 -1.42 11.85 40.78
C PRO A 220 -1.04 10.94 41.97
N GLY A 221 0.25 10.65 42.11
CA GLY A 221 0.83 9.82 43.16
C GLY A 221 2.26 10.21 43.51
N GLN A 222 2.43 10.71 44.74
CA GLN A 222 3.64 10.81 45.57
C GLN A 222 4.97 11.29 44.93
N ILE A 223 5.06 12.57 44.50
CA ILE A 223 6.29 13.40 44.60
C ILE A 223 5.83 14.86 44.84
N GLU A 224 6.57 15.60 45.67
CA GLU A 224 6.29 16.95 46.20
C GLU A 224 5.68 17.94 45.20
N ALA A 225 4.66 18.69 45.66
CA ALA A 225 3.89 19.67 44.89
C ALA A 225 4.73 20.80 44.25
N ASP A 226 6.00 20.95 44.64
CA ASP A 226 6.91 22.04 44.25
C ASP A 226 7.95 21.66 43.16
N THR A 227 7.79 20.52 42.47
CA THR A 227 8.73 20.16 41.39
C THR A 227 8.54 21.07 40.15
N PRO A 228 9.59 21.76 39.65
CA PRO A 228 9.47 22.68 38.51
C PRO A 228 8.98 21.94 37.25
N LYS A 229 7.88 22.43 36.65
CA LYS A 229 7.30 21.90 35.40
C LYS A 229 7.95 22.48 34.14
N TRP A 230 8.80 23.50 34.28
CA TRP A 230 9.33 24.32 33.21
C TRP A 230 10.81 24.65 33.44
N TRP A 231 11.61 24.57 32.39
CA TRP A 231 12.99 25.04 32.38
C TRP A 231 13.16 26.07 31.27
N THR A 232 13.27 27.35 31.62
CA THR A 232 13.44 28.43 30.64
C THR A 232 14.82 29.05 30.75
N ALA A 233 15.36 29.53 29.63
CA ALA A 233 16.57 30.33 29.62
C ALA A 233 16.38 31.62 30.44
N ALA A 234 17.50 32.17 30.93
CA ALA A 234 17.48 33.44 31.64
C ALA A 234 16.93 34.55 30.72
N GLY A 235 15.96 35.32 31.21
CA GLY A 235 15.33 36.43 30.47
C GLY A 235 14.10 36.07 29.62
N THR A 236 13.74 34.79 29.48
CA THR A 236 12.56 34.33 28.73
C THR A 236 11.57 33.57 29.63
N PRO A 237 10.97 34.21 30.66
CA PRO A 237 10.00 33.55 31.51
C PRO A 237 8.75 33.14 30.71
N LYS A 238 8.05 32.08 31.15
CA LYS A 238 6.86 31.55 30.46
C LYS A 238 5.78 32.61 30.16
N SER A 239 5.67 33.62 31.03
CA SER A 239 4.72 34.73 30.88
C SER A 239 5.04 35.66 29.70
N ARG A 240 6.16 35.48 28.99
CA ARG A 240 6.55 36.26 27.81
C ARG A 240 6.63 35.43 26.53
N VAL A 241 6.21 34.16 26.57
CA VAL A 241 6.38 33.21 25.47
C VAL A 241 5.03 32.55 25.16
N LEU A 242 4.80 32.25 23.89
CA LEU A 242 3.68 31.41 23.42
C LEU A 242 4.25 30.14 22.79
N TYR A 243 3.72 28.97 23.14
CA TYR A 243 4.07 27.73 22.45
C TYR A 243 3.65 27.79 20.98
N ASN A 244 4.43 27.21 20.08
CA ASN A 244 4.14 27.13 18.65
C ASN A 244 4.00 28.50 17.96
N TYR A 245 4.47 29.58 18.58
CA TYR A 245 4.36 30.95 18.07
C TYR A 245 4.93 31.13 16.66
N ASP A 246 6.14 30.61 16.41
CA ASP A 246 6.85 30.81 15.15
C ASP A 246 6.13 30.16 13.95
N MET A 247 5.42 29.06 14.19
CA MET A 247 4.60 28.38 13.20
C MET A 247 3.23 29.08 13.07
N ALA A 248 2.57 29.34 14.19
CA ALA A 248 1.23 29.91 14.17
C ALA A 248 1.18 31.30 13.54
N ARG A 249 2.22 32.13 13.70
CA ARG A 249 2.28 33.49 13.12
C ARG A 249 2.30 33.50 11.59
N THR A 250 2.52 32.35 10.95
CA THR A 250 2.40 32.19 9.49
C THR A 250 0.96 32.13 9.01
N TYR A 251 0.01 32.00 9.95
CA TYR A 251 -1.42 31.97 9.70
C TYR A 251 -2.09 33.27 10.14
N SER A 252 -3.12 33.70 9.42
CA SER A 252 -3.94 34.85 9.80
C SER A 252 -4.93 34.53 10.92
N VAL A 253 -4.96 33.29 11.42
CA VAL A 253 -5.77 32.85 12.55
C VAL A 253 -4.86 32.29 13.64
N ALA A 254 -5.07 32.70 14.89
CA ALA A 254 -4.48 32.07 16.07
C ALA A 254 -5.58 31.44 16.92
N VAL A 255 -5.45 30.14 17.21
CA VAL A 255 -6.30 29.49 18.21
C VAL A 255 -5.52 29.39 19.52
N VAL A 256 -5.93 30.16 20.51
CA VAL A 256 -5.28 30.27 21.81
C VAL A 256 -5.84 29.20 22.75
N CYS A 257 -4.95 28.33 23.22
CA CYS A 257 -5.24 27.23 24.13
C CYS A 257 -4.45 27.38 25.44
N GLU A 258 -4.82 26.59 26.44
CA GLU A 258 -4.10 26.56 27.70
C GLU A 258 -2.79 25.76 27.61
N GLY A 259 -2.88 24.54 27.09
CA GLY A 259 -1.79 23.56 27.08
C GLY A 259 -1.21 23.27 25.70
N VAL A 260 -0.01 22.68 25.71
CA VAL A 260 0.68 22.26 24.47
C VAL A 260 -0.03 21.11 23.76
N THR A 261 -0.70 20.23 24.51
CA THR A 261 -1.46 19.10 23.94
C THR A 261 -2.68 19.56 23.15
N ASP A 262 -3.29 20.66 23.58
CA ASP A 262 -4.43 21.27 22.90
C ASP A 262 -4.01 21.83 21.55
N VAL A 263 -2.83 22.48 21.53
CA VAL A 263 -2.21 22.97 20.29
C VAL A 263 -1.95 21.82 19.31
N TRP A 264 -1.48 20.66 19.77
CA TRP A 264 -1.29 19.49 18.89
C TRP A 264 -2.62 19.00 18.30
N ARG A 265 -3.72 19.11 19.06
CA ARG A 265 -5.06 18.75 18.57
C ARG A 265 -5.60 19.79 17.59
N VAL A 266 -5.43 21.08 17.87
CA VAL A 266 -5.83 22.19 16.99
C VAL A 266 -5.08 22.14 15.66
N GLY A 267 -3.76 21.98 15.70
CA GLY A 267 -2.88 22.04 14.53
C GLY A 267 -2.00 23.30 14.49
N PRO A 268 -1.35 23.59 13.35
CA PRO A 268 -0.25 24.55 13.24
C PRO A 268 -0.63 26.01 13.55
N CYS A 269 -1.91 26.38 13.46
CA CYS A 269 -2.41 27.70 13.84
C CYS A 269 -2.72 27.84 15.36
N GLY A 270 -2.48 26.79 16.16
CA GLY A 270 -2.68 26.83 17.61
C GLY A 270 -1.49 27.42 18.37
N VAL A 271 -1.75 28.13 19.46
CA VAL A 271 -0.73 28.64 20.41
C VAL A 271 -1.14 28.36 21.86
N ALA A 272 -0.17 28.11 22.75
CA ALA A 272 -0.46 27.84 24.16
C ALA A 272 0.10 28.91 25.10
N LEU A 273 -0.67 29.22 26.15
CA LEU A 273 -0.31 30.19 27.21
C LEU A 273 0.60 29.61 28.30
N PHE A 274 0.69 28.28 28.40
CA PHE A 274 1.41 27.57 29.46
C PHE A 274 0.79 27.74 30.86
N GLY A 275 -0.55 27.79 30.89
CA GLY A 275 -1.38 27.87 32.07
C GLY A 275 -2.66 28.67 31.83
N LEU A 276 -3.45 28.77 32.90
CA LEU A 276 -4.80 29.34 32.91
C LEU A 276 -4.87 30.86 32.66
N ASP A 277 -3.79 31.61 32.90
CA ASP A 277 -3.80 33.07 32.92
C ASP A 277 -3.07 33.69 31.72
N LEU A 278 -3.75 34.60 31.01
CA LEU A 278 -3.15 35.41 29.96
C LEU A 278 -2.37 36.59 30.55
N SER A 279 -1.04 36.56 30.43
CA SER A 279 -0.17 37.65 30.88
C SER A 279 -0.34 38.92 30.03
N ALA A 280 0.05 40.08 30.56
CA ALA A 280 0.07 41.33 29.79
C ALA A 280 1.00 41.29 28.57
N GLU A 281 2.11 40.55 28.66
CA GLU A 281 3.07 40.43 27.55
C GLU A 281 2.57 39.46 26.47
N GLN A 282 1.97 38.34 26.87
CA GLN A 282 1.34 37.40 25.93
C GLN A 282 0.13 38.05 25.23
N GLU A 283 -0.69 38.83 25.95
CA GLU A 283 -1.76 39.62 25.34
C GLU A 283 -1.20 40.61 24.32
N ARG A 284 -0.11 41.31 24.66
CA ARG A 284 0.56 42.24 23.75
C ARG A 284 1.05 41.51 22.50
N LEU A 285 1.70 40.37 22.67
CA LEU A 285 2.22 39.57 21.57
C LEU A 285 1.10 39.07 20.65
N LEU A 286 0.00 38.55 21.21
CA LEU A 286 -1.17 38.12 20.45
C LEU A 286 -1.78 39.30 19.67
N ALA A 287 -1.96 40.44 20.33
CA ALA A 287 -2.57 41.61 19.72
C ALA A 287 -1.70 42.24 18.62
N GLU A 288 -0.38 42.28 18.79
CA GLU A 288 0.55 42.82 17.80
C GLU A 288 0.71 41.88 16.60
N THR A 289 0.84 40.58 16.84
CA THR A 289 1.10 39.58 15.78
C THR A 289 -0.15 39.31 14.93
N TRP A 290 -1.33 39.22 15.56
CA TRP A 290 -2.60 38.98 14.87
C TRP A 290 -3.49 40.23 14.82
N ALA A 291 -2.91 41.43 14.80
CA ALA A 291 -3.66 42.69 14.65
C ALA A 291 -4.59 42.69 13.41
N GLY A 292 -4.11 42.07 12.32
CA GLY A 292 -4.85 41.91 11.06
C GLY A 292 -5.66 40.61 10.96
N GLY A 293 -5.56 39.72 11.95
CA GLY A 293 -6.06 38.35 11.91
C GLY A 293 -7.24 38.08 12.85
N THR A 294 -7.62 36.81 12.97
CA THR A 294 -8.64 36.33 13.91
C THR A 294 -7.99 35.62 15.09
N ILE A 295 -8.38 35.96 16.31
CA ILE A 295 -7.92 35.28 17.53
C ILE A 295 -9.09 34.46 18.08
N VAL A 296 -8.93 33.15 18.12
CA VAL A 296 -9.93 32.23 18.67
C VAL A 296 -9.49 31.84 20.08
N MET A 297 -10.26 32.19 21.09
CA MET A 297 -10.01 31.84 22.49
C MET A 297 -10.71 30.52 22.82
N SER A 298 -9.92 29.49 23.12
CA SER A 298 -10.39 28.13 23.45
C SER A 298 -9.63 27.60 24.67
N LEU A 299 -9.82 28.24 25.83
CA LEU A 299 -9.21 27.83 27.10
C LEU A 299 -10.15 26.92 27.90
N ASP A 300 -9.58 26.05 28.72
CA ASP A 300 -10.25 24.96 29.44
C ASP A 300 -11.39 25.44 30.34
N HIS A 301 -12.39 24.58 30.52
CA HIS A 301 -13.45 24.72 31.50
C HIS A 301 -13.28 23.60 32.53
N ASP A 302 -12.41 23.84 33.53
CA ASP A 302 -12.21 22.90 34.64
C ASP A 302 -13.57 22.51 35.24
N GLY A 303 -13.87 21.21 35.17
CA GLY A 303 -15.16 20.63 35.53
C GLY A 303 -15.58 20.91 36.98
N GLY A 304 -16.84 21.33 37.11
CA GLY A 304 -17.54 21.63 38.37
C GLY A 304 -18.26 22.97 38.25
N ASP A 305 -19.37 23.16 38.97
CA ASP A 305 -20.12 24.43 39.06
C ASP A 305 -19.26 25.57 39.66
N ASN A 306 -18.22 26.01 38.96
CA ASN A 306 -17.34 27.08 39.37
C ASN A 306 -17.47 28.26 38.39
N PRO A 307 -18.27 29.30 38.72
CA PRO A 307 -18.56 30.46 37.88
C PRO A 307 -17.36 31.34 37.50
N THR A 308 -16.13 30.99 37.89
CA THR A 308 -14.91 31.81 37.70
C THR A 308 -14.18 31.51 36.39
N ALA A 309 -14.22 30.29 35.86
CA ALA A 309 -13.50 29.93 34.62
C ALA A 309 -14.11 30.58 33.36
N GLN A 310 -15.45 30.55 33.23
CA GLN A 310 -16.16 31.17 32.11
C GLN A 310 -16.08 32.71 32.14
N ARG A 311 -16.01 33.31 33.34
CA ARG A 311 -15.74 34.75 33.52
C ARG A 311 -14.32 35.14 33.09
N ARG A 312 -13.35 34.21 33.14
CA ARG A 312 -11.95 34.47 32.78
C ARG A 312 -11.74 34.51 31.25
N ASN A 313 -12.34 33.60 30.48
CA ASN A 313 -12.28 33.64 29.01
C ASN A 313 -12.93 34.90 28.43
N GLY A 314 -14.09 35.29 28.96
CA GLY A 314 -14.74 36.56 28.59
C GLY A 314 -13.84 37.76 28.91
N LEU A 315 -13.22 37.80 30.10
CA LEU A 315 -12.35 38.90 30.50
C LEU A 315 -11.09 39.06 29.63
N TYR A 316 -10.44 37.95 29.25
CA TYR A 316 -9.29 38.01 28.33
C TYR A 316 -9.69 38.36 26.90
N SER A 317 -10.81 37.80 26.44
CA SER A 317 -11.37 38.13 25.14
C SER A 317 -11.74 39.61 25.06
N ASP A 318 -12.32 40.19 26.11
CA ASP A 318 -12.64 41.62 26.17
C ASP A 318 -11.40 42.53 26.25
N ARG A 319 -10.32 42.06 26.88
CA ARG A 319 -9.02 42.76 26.85
C ARG A 319 -8.42 42.75 25.45
N LEU A 320 -8.43 41.60 24.78
CA LEU A 320 -7.95 41.48 23.40
C LEU A 320 -8.83 42.25 22.41
N ARG A 321 -10.17 42.20 22.54
CA ARG A 321 -11.11 42.96 21.71
C ARG A 321 -10.87 44.47 21.79
N ARG A 322 -10.47 44.99 22.95
CA ARG A 322 -10.07 46.40 23.10
C ARG A 322 -8.82 46.77 22.30
N ARG A 323 -7.98 45.80 21.93
CA ARG A 323 -6.76 46.01 21.13
C ARG A 323 -6.93 45.66 19.65
N VAL A 324 -7.65 44.58 19.33
CA VAL A 324 -7.77 44.05 17.94
C VAL A 324 -9.20 44.08 17.38
N GLY A 325 -10.17 44.62 18.12
CA GLY A 325 -11.57 44.75 17.71
C GLY A 325 -12.36 43.44 17.78
N ASN A 326 -13.46 43.35 17.02
CA ASN A 326 -14.41 42.22 17.05
C ASN A 326 -13.89 40.92 16.39
N ARG A 327 -12.57 40.81 16.17
CA ARG A 327 -11.92 39.65 15.54
C ARG A 327 -11.53 38.57 16.56
N VAL A 328 -12.07 38.66 17.78
CA VAL A 328 -11.84 37.68 18.85
C VAL A 328 -13.07 36.79 19.01
N VAL A 329 -12.90 35.50 18.74
CA VAL A 329 -13.94 34.48 18.81
C VAL A 329 -13.79 33.68 20.09
N GLU A 330 -14.82 33.65 20.93
CA GLU A 330 -14.85 32.79 22.11
C GLU A 330 -15.47 31.42 21.80
N VAL A 331 -14.77 30.34 22.11
CA VAL A 331 -15.26 28.98 21.93
C VAL A 331 -15.68 28.42 23.28
N ALA A 332 -16.95 28.01 23.38
CA ALA A 332 -17.46 27.29 24.54
C ALA A 332 -17.28 25.79 24.30
N LEU A 333 -16.46 25.13 25.13
CA LEU A 333 -16.29 23.70 25.12
C LEU A 333 -17.36 23.02 25.99
N PRO A 334 -17.73 21.76 25.72
CA PRO A 334 -18.59 21.00 26.63
C PRO A 334 -18.00 20.94 28.05
N ALA A 335 -18.88 20.92 29.06
CA ALA A 335 -18.45 20.95 30.46
C ALA A 335 -17.54 19.76 30.80
N GLY A 336 -16.40 20.05 31.44
CA GLY A 336 -15.41 19.04 31.83
C GLY A 336 -14.66 18.39 30.66
N THR A 337 -14.59 19.07 29.50
CA THR A 337 -13.82 18.60 28.34
C THR A 337 -12.78 19.63 27.91
N ASP A 338 -11.56 19.15 27.65
CA ASP A 338 -10.46 19.95 27.12
C ASP A 338 -10.34 19.75 25.59
N PRO A 339 -9.73 20.69 24.84
CA PRO A 339 -9.52 20.52 23.41
C PRO A 339 -8.78 19.22 23.06
N ALA A 340 -7.78 18.81 23.86
CA ALA A 340 -7.05 17.57 23.66
C ALA A 340 -7.92 16.31 23.75
N ASP A 341 -9.00 16.34 24.53
CA ASP A 341 -9.92 15.21 24.75
C ASP A 341 -10.97 15.10 23.63
N LEU A 342 -11.15 16.17 22.86
CA LEU A 342 -12.04 16.17 21.69
C LEU A 342 -11.31 15.70 20.43
N GLY A 343 -12.03 15.01 19.55
CA GLY A 343 -11.55 14.73 18.20
C GLY A 343 -11.36 16.04 17.40
N ARG A 344 -10.32 16.11 16.56
CA ARG A 344 -9.97 17.34 15.80
C ARG A 344 -11.14 17.86 14.95
N ALA A 345 -11.91 16.97 14.32
CA ALA A 345 -13.10 17.32 13.54
C ALA A 345 -14.21 17.96 14.40
N THR A 346 -14.43 17.42 15.59
CA THR A 346 -15.40 17.94 16.55
C THR A 346 -14.99 19.32 17.07
N LEU A 347 -13.72 19.48 17.46
CA LEU A 347 -13.17 20.75 17.92
C LEU A 347 -13.30 21.86 16.86
N TRP A 348 -12.93 21.57 15.60
CA TRP A 348 -13.05 22.55 14.52
C TRP A 348 -14.50 22.84 14.14
N SER A 349 -15.42 21.89 14.34
CA SER A 349 -16.86 22.15 14.18
C SER A 349 -17.37 23.13 15.24
N LEU A 350 -16.92 23.01 16.50
CA LEU A 350 -17.23 23.96 17.57
C LEU A 350 -16.63 25.35 17.31
N ILE A 351 -15.38 25.41 16.84
CA ILE A 351 -14.72 26.68 16.46
C ILE A 351 -15.49 27.39 15.35
N ARG A 352 -15.89 26.67 14.29
CA ARG A 352 -16.68 27.23 13.18
C ARG A 352 -18.03 27.74 13.66
N ALA A 353 -18.76 26.92 14.42
CA ALA A 353 -20.05 27.33 14.98
C ALA A 353 -19.94 28.53 15.94
N ALA A 354 -18.83 28.65 16.69
CA ALA A 354 -18.57 29.80 17.55
C ALA A 354 -18.27 31.07 16.75
N ALA A 355 -17.46 30.96 15.69
CA ALA A 355 -17.12 32.07 14.80
C ALA A 355 -18.38 32.58 14.06
N GLU A 356 -19.19 31.66 13.53
CA GLU A 356 -20.47 31.99 12.88
C GLU A 356 -21.43 32.71 13.82
N ARG A 357 -21.62 32.20 15.06
CA ARG A 357 -22.48 32.87 16.06
C ARG A 357 -22.00 34.25 16.46
N GLN A 358 -20.69 34.50 16.40
CA GLN A 358 -20.07 35.79 16.75
C GLN A 358 -19.85 36.69 15.53
N GLY A 359 -20.33 36.28 14.34
CA GLY A 359 -20.23 37.09 13.11
C GLY A 359 -18.81 37.25 12.58
N VAL A 360 -17.90 36.32 12.90
CA VAL A 360 -16.51 36.32 12.45
C VAL A 360 -16.33 35.30 11.34
N VAL A 361 -15.80 35.74 10.19
CA VAL A 361 -15.52 34.86 9.05
C VAL A 361 -14.10 34.31 9.18
N LEU A 362 -13.98 32.99 9.25
CA LEU A 362 -12.69 32.31 9.25
C LEU A 362 -12.19 32.15 7.79
N PRO A 363 -10.89 32.37 7.51
CA PRO A 363 -10.28 32.17 6.19
C PRO A 363 -10.11 30.68 5.91
N LEU A 364 -11.21 30.02 5.53
CA LEU A 364 -11.25 28.57 5.35
C LEU A 364 -10.30 28.05 4.28
N ASP A 365 -9.97 28.86 3.27
CA ASP A 365 -9.03 28.49 2.20
C ASP A 365 -7.58 28.41 2.69
N GLU A 366 -7.17 29.31 3.60
CA GLU A 366 -5.87 29.25 4.27
C GLU A 366 -5.83 28.06 5.24
N LEU A 367 -6.92 27.88 5.98
CA LEU A 367 -7.09 26.72 6.86
C LEU A 367 -7.22 25.42 6.06
N ALA A 368 -7.52 25.43 4.76
CA ALA A 368 -7.60 24.23 3.93
C ALA A 368 -6.24 23.50 3.82
N GLY A 369 -5.13 24.25 3.90
CA GLY A 369 -3.77 23.72 4.02
C GLY A 369 -3.46 23.09 5.40
N VAL A 370 -4.27 23.38 6.41
CA VAL A 370 -4.35 22.67 7.72
C VAL A 370 -5.34 21.50 7.68
N ILE A 371 -6.28 21.55 6.73
CA ILE A 371 -7.28 20.53 6.39
C ILE A 371 -6.87 19.58 5.22
N PRO A 372 -5.61 19.16 4.96
CA PRO A 372 -5.35 18.11 3.95
C PRO A 372 -5.60 16.69 4.49
N TYR A 373 -5.95 16.51 5.76
CA TYR A 373 -6.24 15.19 6.34
C TYR A 373 -7.70 14.76 6.27
N LEU A 374 -8.56 15.51 5.56
CA LEU A 374 -9.93 15.10 5.28
C LEU A 374 -10.35 15.54 3.88
N GLY A 375 -10.40 14.60 2.94
CA GLY A 375 -11.45 14.64 1.93
C GLY A 375 -12.81 14.46 2.62
N PRO A 376 -13.92 14.91 2.02
CA PRO A 376 -15.23 14.80 2.65
C PRO A 376 -15.58 13.33 2.90
N VAL A 377 -15.99 13.01 4.13
CA VAL A 377 -16.93 11.91 4.35
C VAL A 377 -18.21 12.36 3.67
N ARG A 378 -18.49 11.79 2.48
CA ARG A 378 -19.82 11.92 1.88
C ARG A 378 -20.80 11.29 2.86
N SER A 379 -21.67 12.09 3.44
CA SER A 379 -22.95 11.58 3.92
C SER A 379 -23.62 10.86 2.73
N PRO A 380 -24.21 9.68 2.92
CA PRO A 380 -24.92 9.01 1.85
C PRO A 380 -26.15 9.86 1.52
N GLU A 381 -26.09 10.63 0.43
CA GLU A 381 -27.30 11.11 -0.20
C GLU A 381 -28.01 9.93 -0.87
N PRO A 382 -29.34 9.86 -0.77
CA PRO A 382 -30.11 8.75 -1.28
C PRO A 382 -30.11 8.79 -2.81
N VAL A 383 -29.46 7.79 -3.41
CA VAL A 383 -29.67 7.45 -4.80
C VAL A 383 -31.08 6.84 -4.90
N ALA A 384 -31.97 7.49 -5.65
CA ALA A 384 -33.26 6.91 -6.04
C ALA A 384 -33.05 5.55 -6.75
N PRO A 385 -33.95 4.57 -6.59
CA PRO A 385 -33.59 3.18 -6.73
C PRO A 385 -33.50 2.76 -8.20
N GLU A 386 -32.27 2.60 -8.71
CA GLU A 386 -31.98 1.50 -9.62
C GLU A 386 -31.59 0.31 -8.75
N VAL A 387 -32.38 -0.77 -8.83
CA VAL A 387 -32.17 -2.02 -8.09
C VAL A 387 -30.74 -2.50 -8.33
N ARG A 388 -29.90 -2.42 -7.30
CA ARG A 388 -28.51 -2.86 -7.37
C ARG A 388 -28.46 -4.39 -7.28
N PRO A 389 -27.60 -5.07 -8.06
CA PRO A 389 -27.36 -6.52 -7.96
C PRO A 389 -27.02 -7.00 -6.53
N ASP A 390 -26.52 -6.11 -5.70
CA ASP A 390 -26.21 -6.30 -4.28
C ASP A 390 -27.46 -6.71 -3.47
N GLU A 391 -28.64 -6.15 -3.77
CA GLU A 391 -29.90 -6.54 -3.12
C GLU A 391 -30.36 -7.95 -3.50
N VAL A 392 -29.93 -8.46 -4.66
CA VAL A 392 -30.22 -9.82 -5.11
C VAL A 392 -29.25 -10.81 -4.46
N ALA A 393 -27.96 -10.46 -4.37
CA ALA A 393 -26.95 -11.27 -3.72
C ALA A 393 -27.18 -11.40 -2.19
N ASP A 394 -27.54 -10.31 -1.51
CA ASP A 394 -27.84 -10.31 -0.07
C ASP A 394 -29.12 -11.09 0.25
N ARG A 395 -30.14 -11.02 -0.62
CA ARG A 395 -31.36 -11.86 -0.50
C ARG A 395 -31.08 -13.34 -0.75
N LEU A 396 -30.18 -13.68 -1.67
CA LEU A 396 -29.81 -15.06 -1.97
C LEU A 396 -28.89 -15.66 -0.90
N LEU A 397 -28.02 -14.87 -0.28
CA LEU A 397 -27.27 -15.27 0.91
C LEU A 397 -28.20 -15.55 2.09
N ALA A 398 -29.19 -14.66 2.32
CA ALA A 398 -30.20 -14.87 3.37
C ALA A 398 -31.04 -16.13 3.16
N GLN A 399 -31.27 -16.53 1.91
CA GLN A 399 -31.98 -17.77 1.55
C GLN A 399 -31.09 -19.03 1.65
N ALA A 400 -29.80 -18.93 1.32
CA ALA A 400 -28.84 -20.03 1.43
C ALA A 400 -28.52 -20.40 2.89
N THR A 401 -28.69 -19.48 3.84
CA THR A 401 -28.47 -19.71 5.28
C THR A 401 -29.69 -20.27 6.05
N GLY A 402 -30.78 -20.62 5.36
CA GLY A 402 -31.92 -21.34 5.93
C GLY A 402 -33.18 -20.49 6.09
N GLY A 403 -34.11 -20.66 5.16
CA GLY A 403 -35.48 -20.15 5.25
C GLY A 403 -36.29 -20.57 4.03
N ALA A 404 -37.19 -21.54 4.20
CA ALA A 404 -38.04 -22.08 3.16
C ALA A 404 -39.06 -21.05 2.61
N ALA A 405 -39.15 -20.92 1.28
CA ALA A 405 -40.38 -20.60 0.56
C ALA A 405 -40.24 -21.01 -0.92
N GLY A 406 -41.08 -21.95 -1.37
CA GLY A 406 -41.05 -22.52 -2.72
C GLY A 406 -41.73 -21.62 -3.76
N GLY A 407 -40.96 -21.24 -4.79
CA GLY A 407 -41.38 -20.59 -6.04
C GLY A 407 -40.18 -19.90 -6.73
N PRO A 408 -40.05 -19.91 -8.07
CA PRO A 408 -38.98 -19.18 -8.75
C PRO A 408 -39.16 -17.66 -8.54
N HIS A 409 -38.08 -16.97 -8.19
CA HIS A 409 -38.11 -15.54 -7.87
C HIS A 409 -38.39 -14.70 -9.15
N PRO A 410 -39.07 -13.53 -9.08
CA PRO A 410 -39.35 -12.68 -10.25
C PRO A 410 -38.11 -12.27 -11.07
N VAL A 411 -36.93 -12.29 -10.45
CA VAL A 411 -35.64 -12.05 -11.13
C VAL A 411 -35.22 -13.25 -11.98
N GLU A 412 -35.47 -14.49 -11.53
CA GLU A 412 -35.15 -15.70 -12.31
C GLU A 412 -36.03 -15.80 -13.55
N GLU A 413 -37.31 -15.41 -13.47
CA GLU A 413 -38.20 -15.33 -14.62
C GLU A 413 -37.72 -14.32 -15.66
N ARG A 414 -37.28 -13.12 -15.21
CA ARG A 414 -36.69 -12.10 -16.09
C ARG A 414 -35.38 -12.55 -16.72
N LEU A 415 -34.53 -13.25 -15.97
CA LEU A 415 -33.28 -13.83 -16.47
C LEU A 415 -33.56 -14.95 -17.48
N ALA A 416 -34.56 -15.80 -17.24
CA ALA A 416 -34.98 -16.84 -18.17
C ALA A 416 -35.54 -16.22 -19.46
N ALA A 417 -36.42 -15.23 -19.36
CA ALA A 417 -36.96 -14.49 -20.51
C ALA A 417 -35.86 -13.79 -21.34
N ALA A 418 -34.78 -13.32 -20.71
CA ALA A 418 -33.64 -12.72 -21.38
C ALA A 418 -32.62 -13.74 -21.94
N GLY A 419 -32.79 -15.04 -21.67
CA GLY A 419 -31.82 -16.09 -22.04
C GLY A 419 -30.55 -16.10 -21.18
N LEU A 420 -30.56 -15.44 -20.02
CA LEU A 420 -29.42 -15.28 -19.11
C LEU A 420 -29.43 -16.28 -17.94
N GLY A 421 -30.42 -17.18 -17.87
CA GLY A 421 -30.55 -18.13 -16.76
C GLY A 421 -29.36 -19.07 -16.60
N HIS A 422 -28.74 -19.51 -17.71
CA HIS A 422 -27.53 -20.34 -17.66
C HIS A 422 -26.32 -19.57 -17.12
N LEU A 423 -26.06 -18.36 -17.64
CA LEU A 423 -24.99 -17.48 -17.14
C LEU A 423 -25.13 -17.24 -15.64
N PHE A 424 -26.35 -16.94 -15.18
CA PHE A 424 -26.60 -16.68 -13.77
C PHE A 424 -26.33 -17.91 -12.90
N ARG A 425 -26.91 -19.06 -13.23
CA ARG A 425 -26.82 -20.28 -12.41
C ARG A 425 -25.44 -20.93 -12.43
N GLU A 426 -24.79 -20.97 -13.59
CA GLU A 426 -23.53 -21.71 -13.76
C GLU A 426 -22.29 -20.84 -13.51
N VAL A 427 -22.40 -19.50 -13.68
CA VAL A 427 -21.23 -18.60 -13.60
C VAL A 427 -21.37 -17.60 -12.46
N GLU A 428 -22.40 -16.75 -12.45
CA GLU A 428 -22.48 -15.62 -11.51
C GLU A 428 -22.83 -16.04 -10.09
N TYR A 429 -23.81 -16.92 -9.91
CA TYR A 429 -24.22 -17.36 -8.58
C TYR A 429 -23.09 -18.13 -7.87
N PRO A 430 -22.42 -19.12 -8.49
CA PRO A 430 -21.26 -19.77 -7.88
C PRO A 430 -20.12 -18.78 -7.60
N ALA A 431 -19.85 -17.84 -8.51
CA ALA A 431 -18.83 -16.81 -8.29
C ALA A 431 -19.16 -15.91 -7.09
N ALA A 432 -20.43 -15.53 -6.89
CA ALA A 432 -20.87 -14.77 -5.73
C ALA A 432 -20.69 -15.54 -4.42
N VAL A 433 -20.96 -16.85 -4.41
CA VAL A 433 -20.68 -17.72 -3.26
C VAL A 433 -19.19 -17.74 -2.93
N VAL A 434 -18.32 -17.87 -3.94
CA VAL A 434 -16.86 -17.80 -3.75
C VAL A 434 -16.44 -16.41 -3.25
N ALA A 435 -17.03 -15.33 -3.76
CA ALA A 435 -16.77 -13.96 -3.30
C ALA A 435 -17.05 -13.79 -1.81
N ALA A 436 -18.20 -14.29 -1.34
CA ALA A 436 -18.59 -14.26 0.05
C ALA A 436 -17.64 -15.10 0.93
N ALA A 437 -17.24 -16.29 0.47
CA ALA A 437 -16.29 -17.14 1.18
C ALA A 437 -14.89 -16.49 1.29
N MET A 438 -14.37 -15.91 0.21
CA MET A 438 -13.10 -15.17 0.22
C MET A 438 -13.16 -13.98 1.18
N ARG A 439 -14.25 -13.20 1.15
CA ARG A 439 -14.44 -12.06 2.04
C ARG A 439 -14.50 -12.47 3.51
N ALA A 440 -15.26 -13.52 3.82
CA ALA A 440 -15.39 -14.02 5.19
C ALA A 440 -14.05 -14.54 5.74
N HIS A 441 -13.28 -15.25 4.92
CA HIS A 441 -11.98 -15.78 5.33
C HIS A 441 -10.90 -14.69 5.44
N GLY A 442 -10.87 -13.75 4.49
CA GLY A 442 -9.86 -12.68 4.42
C GLY A 442 -8.49 -13.18 3.94
N VAL A 443 -7.61 -12.23 3.62
CA VAL A 443 -6.26 -12.49 3.11
C VAL A 443 -5.22 -12.21 4.20
N GLY A 444 -4.32 -13.15 4.45
CA GLY A 444 -3.22 -12.97 5.41
C GLY A 444 -2.20 -11.93 4.93
N VAL A 445 -1.83 -10.99 5.81
CA VAL A 445 -0.80 -9.97 5.52
C VAL A 445 0.29 -9.95 6.59
N ASP A 446 1.54 -9.70 6.18
CA ASP A 446 2.68 -9.51 7.10
C ASP A 446 2.60 -8.10 7.72
N LEU A 447 1.89 -7.98 8.84
CA LEU A 447 1.69 -6.70 9.56
C LEU A 447 3.02 -6.01 9.95
N PRO A 448 4.03 -6.71 10.51
CA PRO A 448 5.33 -6.10 10.74
C PRO A 448 5.97 -5.52 9.47
N LEU A 449 5.86 -6.22 8.34
CA LEU A 449 6.38 -5.69 7.07
C LEU A 449 5.59 -4.46 6.59
N LEU A 450 4.27 -4.44 6.75
CA LEU A 450 3.43 -3.28 6.43
C LEU A 450 3.85 -2.03 7.21
N GLU A 451 4.02 -2.13 8.53
CA GLU A 451 4.43 -1.01 9.39
C GLU A 451 5.81 -0.46 8.99
N VAL A 452 6.73 -1.34 8.58
CA VAL A 452 8.04 -0.90 8.12
C VAL A 452 7.98 -0.20 6.76
N LEU A 453 7.14 -0.69 5.83
CA LEU A 453 6.96 -0.05 4.53
C LEU A 453 6.28 1.33 4.65
N GLU A 454 5.35 1.51 5.59
CA GLU A 454 4.71 2.81 5.83
C GLU A 454 5.76 3.88 6.17
N PHE A 455 6.64 3.54 7.11
CA PHE A 455 7.73 4.40 7.51
C PHE A 455 8.71 4.68 6.35
N GLU A 456 9.13 3.63 5.63
CA GLU A 456 10.11 3.73 4.56
C GLU A 456 9.63 4.58 3.38
N PHE A 457 8.40 4.35 2.93
CA PHE A 457 7.82 5.14 1.85
C PHE A 457 7.60 6.60 2.26
N GLY A 458 7.25 6.86 3.52
CA GLY A 458 7.18 8.23 4.06
C GLY A 458 8.50 8.97 3.94
N VAL A 459 9.61 8.35 4.39
CA VAL A 459 10.96 8.94 4.27
C VAL A 459 11.36 9.15 2.82
N ARG A 460 11.14 8.14 1.97
CA ARG A 460 11.51 8.20 0.54
C ARG A 460 10.76 9.31 -0.20
N LEU A 461 9.49 9.51 0.11
CA LEU A 461 8.68 10.57 -0.47
C LEU A 461 9.18 11.97 -0.09
N GLY A 462 9.61 12.16 1.16
CA GLY A 462 10.22 13.41 1.61
C GLY A 462 11.51 13.74 0.84
N LEU A 463 12.40 12.76 0.71
CA LEU A 463 13.65 12.92 -0.07
C LEU A 463 13.39 13.23 -1.54
N LEU A 464 12.47 12.49 -2.17
CA LEU A 464 12.08 12.74 -3.57
C LEU A 464 11.45 14.12 -3.75
N HIS A 465 10.72 14.63 -2.75
CA HIS A 465 10.15 15.98 -2.81
C HIS A 465 11.25 17.06 -2.88
N GLU A 466 12.29 16.94 -2.05
CA GLU A 466 13.42 17.86 -2.05
C GLU A 466 14.28 17.71 -3.32
N GLU A 467 14.49 16.48 -3.81
CA GLU A 467 15.19 16.23 -5.07
C GLU A 467 14.45 16.83 -6.28
N ILE A 468 13.10 16.71 -6.32
CA ILE A 468 12.26 17.31 -7.35
C ILE A 468 12.35 18.83 -7.27
N ALA A 469 12.25 19.41 -6.07
CA ALA A 469 12.34 20.86 -5.90
C ALA A 469 13.71 21.40 -6.37
N ALA A 470 14.80 20.72 -6.02
CA ALA A 470 16.15 21.07 -6.46
C ALA A 470 16.32 20.95 -7.98
N ALA A 471 15.76 19.90 -8.61
CA ALA A 471 15.83 19.71 -10.06
C ALA A 471 14.92 20.70 -10.83
N ALA A 472 13.76 21.04 -10.28
CA ALA A 472 12.81 21.99 -10.86
C ALA A 472 13.20 23.45 -10.62
N GLY A 473 14.14 23.72 -9.71
CA GLY A 473 14.55 25.08 -9.31
C GLY A 473 13.52 25.81 -8.44
N ARG A 474 12.43 25.13 -8.06
CA ARG A 474 11.35 25.65 -7.21
C ARG A 474 10.57 24.48 -6.61
N ARG A 475 9.85 24.74 -5.51
CA ARG A 475 8.90 23.77 -4.95
C ARG A 475 7.70 23.63 -5.91
N ILE A 476 7.36 22.38 -6.21
CA ILE A 476 6.17 22.01 -6.98
C ILE A 476 5.48 20.83 -6.30
N ASN A 477 4.18 20.69 -6.49
CA ASN A 477 3.43 19.50 -6.11
C ASN A 477 3.59 18.41 -7.18
N PRO A 478 4.31 17.29 -6.92
CA PRO A 478 4.52 16.25 -7.93
C PRO A 478 3.24 15.50 -8.33
N ARG A 479 2.17 15.63 -7.54
CA ARG A 479 0.84 15.07 -7.85
C ARG A 479 0.05 15.97 -8.82
N SER A 480 0.39 17.25 -8.91
CA SER A 480 -0.27 18.22 -9.79
C SER A 480 0.27 18.11 -11.21
N HIS A 481 -0.54 17.61 -12.14
CA HIS A 481 -0.18 17.57 -13.56
C HIS A 481 0.11 18.98 -14.14
N ALA A 482 -0.60 20.00 -13.65
CA ALA A 482 -0.43 21.38 -14.09
C ALA A 482 0.92 21.95 -13.67
N GLU A 483 1.28 21.80 -12.38
CA GLU A 483 2.56 22.30 -11.86
C GLU A 483 3.76 21.57 -12.45
N VAL A 484 3.66 20.25 -12.61
CA VAL A 484 4.72 19.45 -13.26
C VAL A 484 4.89 19.90 -14.72
N SER A 485 3.80 20.09 -15.47
CA SER A 485 3.88 20.53 -16.87
C SER A 485 4.46 21.94 -16.98
N ASP A 486 4.08 22.84 -16.07
CA ASP A 486 4.61 24.19 -16.01
C ASP A 486 6.10 24.22 -15.66
N ALA A 487 6.53 23.40 -14.70
CA ALA A 487 7.95 23.24 -14.35
C ALA A 487 8.77 22.72 -15.54
N ILE A 488 8.30 21.68 -16.21
CA ILE A 488 8.97 21.13 -17.41
C ILE A 488 9.04 22.20 -18.52
N ARG A 489 7.94 22.90 -18.79
CA ARG A 489 7.91 23.98 -19.80
C ARG A 489 8.86 25.12 -19.46
N THR A 490 9.03 25.44 -18.18
CA THR A 490 9.93 26.51 -17.72
C THR A 490 11.40 26.09 -17.84
N LEU A 491 11.67 24.79 -17.76
CA LEU A 491 12.99 24.21 -17.98
C LEU A 491 13.31 24.00 -19.47
N ALA A 492 12.27 23.93 -20.32
CA ALA A 492 12.38 23.81 -21.77
C ALA A 492 13.05 25.05 -22.39
N PRO A 493 13.95 24.87 -23.37
CA PRO A 493 14.83 25.94 -23.81
C PRO A 493 14.06 27.10 -24.48
N SER A 494 14.37 28.32 -24.08
CA SER A 494 14.47 29.44 -25.03
C SER A 494 15.60 29.10 -26.02
N ALA A 495 15.45 29.45 -27.29
CA ALA A 495 16.22 28.98 -28.45
C ALA A 495 17.77 29.11 -28.44
N ALA A 496 18.41 29.38 -27.29
CA ALA A 496 19.83 29.69 -27.16
C ALA A 496 20.69 28.68 -26.36
N THR A 497 20.15 27.67 -25.67
CA THR A 497 21.00 26.71 -24.90
C THR A 497 20.37 25.32 -24.75
N PRO A 498 21.10 24.20 -24.97
CA PRO A 498 20.54 22.86 -24.83
C PRO A 498 20.51 22.39 -23.36
N THR A 499 19.35 22.44 -22.70
CA THR A 499 19.10 21.90 -21.34
C THR A 499 18.48 20.49 -21.33
N SER A 500 18.78 19.64 -22.32
CA SER A 500 18.10 18.35 -22.53
C SER A 500 18.17 17.35 -21.36
N GLY A 501 19.00 17.56 -20.33
CA GLY A 501 19.14 16.68 -19.17
C GLY A 501 18.25 17.00 -17.95
N ARG A 502 17.82 18.25 -17.75
CA ARG A 502 17.07 18.62 -16.52
C ARG A 502 15.60 18.26 -16.58
N GLU A 503 14.95 18.44 -17.73
CA GLU A 503 13.56 18.03 -17.96
C GLU A 503 13.37 16.51 -17.79
N SER A 504 14.29 15.72 -18.36
CA SER A 504 14.31 14.26 -18.18
C SER A 504 14.44 13.91 -16.70
N ARG A 505 15.34 14.58 -15.97
CA ARG A 505 15.54 14.34 -14.54
C ARG A 505 14.30 14.67 -13.69
N VAL A 506 13.65 15.81 -13.93
CA VAL A 506 12.39 16.14 -13.21
C VAL A 506 11.31 15.12 -13.53
N THR A 507 11.19 14.71 -14.80
CA THR A 507 10.23 13.68 -15.22
C THR A 507 10.48 12.36 -14.52
N ASP A 508 11.71 11.87 -14.50
CA ASP A 508 12.10 10.61 -13.86
C ASP A 508 11.85 10.64 -12.34
N LEU A 509 12.19 11.74 -11.68
CA LEU A 509 11.97 11.91 -10.25
C LEU A 509 10.47 11.97 -9.90
N VAL A 510 9.66 12.68 -10.72
CA VAL A 510 8.21 12.73 -10.55
C VAL A 510 7.57 11.36 -10.76
N LEU A 511 8.02 10.58 -11.76
CA LEU A 511 7.53 9.22 -11.98
C LEU A 511 7.82 8.33 -10.76
N ARG A 512 9.06 8.34 -10.25
CA ARG A 512 9.42 7.62 -9.01
C ARG A 512 8.58 8.09 -7.82
N PHE A 513 8.40 9.40 -7.64
CA PHE A 513 7.56 9.93 -6.56
C PHE A 513 6.13 9.41 -6.65
N ARG A 514 5.54 9.37 -7.85
CA ARG A 514 4.18 8.87 -8.06
C ARG A 514 4.08 7.37 -7.78
N GLU A 515 5.08 6.58 -8.16
CA GLU A 515 5.17 5.14 -7.82
C GLU A 515 5.21 4.93 -6.30
N PHE A 516 6.11 5.59 -5.58
CA PHE A 516 6.21 5.51 -4.12
C PHE A 516 4.97 6.08 -3.43
N SER A 517 4.37 7.16 -3.96
CA SER A 517 3.18 7.78 -3.37
C SER A 517 1.98 6.86 -3.50
N HIS A 518 1.87 6.13 -4.62
CA HIS A 518 0.84 5.10 -4.79
C HIS A 518 1.08 3.94 -3.83
N ALA A 519 2.32 3.44 -3.72
CA ALA A 519 2.68 2.37 -2.79
C ALA A 519 2.39 2.74 -1.33
N ALA A 520 2.75 3.96 -0.90
CA ALA A 520 2.46 4.50 0.43
C ALA A 520 0.96 4.55 0.71
N ALA A 521 0.15 5.03 -0.24
CA ALA A 521 -1.29 5.07 -0.10
C ALA A 521 -1.89 3.66 0.06
N VAL A 522 -1.37 2.68 -0.68
CA VAL A 522 -1.77 1.27 -0.55
C VAL A 522 -1.41 0.71 0.83
N VAL A 523 -0.19 0.95 1.33
CA VAL A 523 0.23 0.51 2.66
C VAL A 523 -0.63 1.13 3.76
N ALA A 524 -0.83 2.45 3.74
CA ALA A 524 -1.67 3.14 4.72
C ALA A 524 -3.12 2.61 4.71
N ASN A 525 -3.66 2.34 3.51
CA ASN A 525 -4.99 1.77 3.36
C ASN A 525 -5.09 0.34 3.94
N LEU A 526 -4.05 -0.48 3.78
CA LEU A 526 -3.95 -1.82 4.36
C LEU A 526 -3.83 -1.77 5.89
N LEU A 527 -2.97 -0.91 6.43
CA LEU A 527 -2.79 -0.74 7.88
C LEU A 527 -4.06 -0.28 8.58
N GLY A 528 -4.86 0.56 7.92
CA GLY A 528 -6.16 0.99 8.44
C GLY A 528 -7.26 -0.08 8.38
N ARG A 529 -7.02 -1.23 7.72
CA ARG A 529 -8.03 -2.28 7.45
C ARG A 529 -7.66 -3.67 7.92
N VAL A 530 -6.39 -3.88 8.28
CA VAL A 530 -5.94 -5.14 8.85
C VAL A 530 -6.57 -5.36 10.22
N ASP A 531 -7.20 -6.51 10.40
CA ASP A 531 -7.55 -6.98 11.73
C ASP A 531 -6.26 -7.41 12.44
N ARG A 532 -5.86 -6.64 13.44
CA ARG A 532 -4.62 -6.86 14.19
C ARG A 532 -4.65 -8.15 15.01
N ALA A 533 -5.82 -8.68 15.36
CA ALA A 533 -5.94 -9.92 16.11
C ALA A 533 -5.66 -11.14 15.21
N THR A 534 -6.13 -11.10 13.96
CA THR A 534 -6.00 -12.22 13.01
C THR A 534 -4.88 -12.05 11.99
N GLY A 535 -4.37 -10.84 11.80
CA GLY A 535 -3.42 -10.49 10.74
C GLY A 535 -4.03 -10.54 9.34
N ARG A 536 -5.36 -10.44 9.22
CA ARG A 536 -6.09 -10.59 7.96
C ARG A 536 -6.75 -9.29 7.49
N VAL A 537 -6.92 -9.21 6.19
CA VAL A 537 -7.60 -8.11 5.50
C VAL A 537 -8.81 -8.67 4.75
N HIS A 538 -9.98 -8.09 4.98
CA HIS A 538 -11.24 -8.56 4.41
C HIS A 538 -11.70 -7.68 3.25
N CYS A 539 -11.28 -8.02 2.04
CA CYS A 539 -11.64 -7.27 0.83
C CYS A 539 -13.13 -7.39 0.50
N ALA A 540 -13.69 -6.31 -0.04
CA ALA A 540 -14.98 -6.33 -0.72
C ALA A 540 -14.79 -6.86 -2.15
N PHE A 541 -15.10 -8.13 -2.36
CA PHE A 541 -15.14 -8.75 -3.69
C PHE A 541 -16.51 -8.55 -4.33
N ASP A 542 -16.54 -8.05 -5.55
CA ASP A 542 -17.76 -7.94 -6.35
C ASP A 542 -17.53 -8.61 -7.71
N SER A 543 -18.32 -9.66 -7.95
CA SER A 543 -18.25 -10.45 -9.18
C SER A 543 -18.99 -9.79 -10.36
N MET A 544 -19.86 -8.82 -10.10
CA MET A 544 -20.73 -8.16 -11.10
C MET A 544 -20.37 -6.69 -11.34
N GLY A 545 -19.44 -6.12 -10.57
CA GLY A 545 -19.10 -4.69 -10.59
C GLY A 545 -18.42 -4.13 -11.85
N THR A 546 -18.09 -4.96 -12.85
CA THR A 546 -17.49 -4.49 -14.11
C THR A 546 -18.33 -4.86 -15.32
N ASP A 547 -18.33 -4.00 -16.35
CA ASP A 547 -18.96 -4.25 -17.65
C ASP A 547 -18.45 -5.54 -18.32
N THR A 548 -17.21 -5.94 -18.03
CA THR A 548 -16.59 -7.15 -18.57
C THR A 548 -16.82 -8.37 -17.68
N GLY A 549 -17.50 -8.24 -16.54
CA GLY A 549 -17.77 -9.36 -15.64
C GLY A 549 -16.53 -9.87 -14.88
N ARG A 550 -15.43 -9.11 -14.84
CA ARG A 550 -14.29 -9.39 -13.95
C ARG A 550 -14.66 -9.09 -12.50
N PHE A 551 -14.06 -9.86 -11.60
CA PHE A 551 -14.04 -9.51 -10.18
C PHE A 551 -13.41 -8.14 -9.97
N THR A 552 -14.05 -7.32 -9.16
CA THR A 552 -13.39 -6.21 -8.47
C THR A 552 -13.06 -6.64 -7.05
N CYS A 553 -12.04 -6.01 -6.49
CA CYS A 553 -11.65 -6.18 -5.11
C CYS A 553 -11.35 -4.76 -4.59
N GLY A 554 -12.15 -4.32 -3.64
CA GLY A 554 -12.07 -3.00 -3.00
C GLY A 554 -11.89 -3.13 -1.48
N ASP A 555 -11.58 -1.99 -0.85
CA ASP A 555 -11.54 -1.85 0.61
C ASP A 555 -10.79 -2.95 1.38
N PRO A 556 -9.51 -3.27 1.06
CA PRO A 556 -8.59 -2.62 0.12
C PRO A 556 -8.37 -3.40 -1.19
N PRO A 557 -7.87 -2.77 -2.27
CA PRO A 557 -7.73 -3.42 -3.58
C PRO A 557 -6.47 -4.32 -3.69
N LEU A 558 -6.43 -5.42 -2.93
CA LEU A 558 -5.29 -6.35 -2.91
C LEU A 558 -4.92 -6.92 -4.29
N HIS A 559 -5.90 -7.10 -5.18
CA HIS A 559 -5.66 -7.56 -6.54
C HIS A 559 -4.74 -6.62 -7.36
N SER A 560 -4.67 -5.34 -6.98
CA SER A 560 -3.87 -4.31 -7.64
C SER A 560 -2.50 -4.09 -6.98
N LEU A 561 -2.06 -4.97 -6.08
CA LEU A 561 -0.76 -4.83 -5.43
C LEU A 561 0.38 -4.85 -6.46
N PRO A 562 1.29 -3.85 -6.42
CA PRO A 562 2.51 -3.87 -7.23
C PRO A 562 3.32 -5.13 -6.96
N GLY A 563 3.99 -5.66 -7.98
CA GLY A 563 4.73 -6.94 -7.88
C GLY A 563 5.72 -6.99 -6.72
N PHE A 564 6.44 -5.89 -6.44
CA PHE A 564 7.39 -5.81 -5.33
C PHE A 564 6.74 -5.82 -3.93
N MET A 565 5.43 -5.53 -3.85
CA MET A 565 4.65 -5.56 -2.62
C MET A 565 3.89 -6.88 -2.41
N ARG A 566 3.90 -7.80 -3.39
CA ARG A 566 3.18 -9.08 -3.27
C ARG A 566 3.76 -10.01 -2.20
N ASP A 567 4.98 -9.75 -1.73
CA ASP A 567 5.54 -10.43 -0.56
C ASP A 567 4.80 -10.10 0.75
N LEU A 568 3.95 -9.07 0.78
CA LEU A 568 3.08 -8.74 1.92
C LEU A 568 1.97 -9.75 2.14
N VAL A 569 1.50 -10.41 1.08
CA VAL A 569 0.44 -11.42 1.17
C VAL A 569 1.08 -12.76 1.51
N VAL A 570 0.75 -13.30 2.68
CA VAL A 570 1.43 -14.46 3.27
C VAL A 570 0.45 -15.56 3.66
N ALA A 571 0.90 -16.82 3.56
CA ALA A 571 0.15 -17.94 4.10
C ALA A 571 0.11 -17.85 5.64
N PRO A 572 -0.97 -18.30 6.29
CA PRO A 572 -0.97 -18.47 7.72
C PRO A 572 0.03 -19.56 8.12
N PRO A 573 0.44 -19.61 9.39
CA PRO A 573 1.32 -20.64 9.88
C PRO A 573 0.79 -22.05 9.52
N GLY A 574 1.67 -22.94 9.04
CA GLY A 574 1.37 -24.34 8.71
C GLY A 574 0.75 -24.53 7.33
N HIS A 575 0.59 -23.44 6.59
CA HIS A 575 0.06 -23.42 5.24
C HIS A 575 1.11 -22.85 4.28
N ALA A 576 0.85 -23.05 3.00
CA ALA A 576 1.52 -22.39 1.90
C ALA A 576 0.48 -21.78 0.97
N LEU A 577 0.89 -20.81 0.16
CA LEU A 577 0.08 -20.29 -0.93
C LEU A 577 0.35 -21.12 -2.18
N VAL A 578 -0.72 -21.38 -2.93
CA VAL A 578 -0.70 -21.90 -4.29
C VAL A 578 -1.34 -20.84 -5.19
N GLU A 579 -0.56 -20.27 -6.09
CA GLU A 579 -1.06 -19.45 -7.19
C GLU A 579 -1.18 -20.33 -8.43
N ALA A 580 -2.36 -20.34 -9.05
CA ALA A 580 -2.57 -20.98 -10.33
C ALA A 580 -3.11 -19.94 -11.32
N ASP A 581 -2.37 -19.71 -12.39
CA ASP A 581 -2.60 -18.63 -13.36
C ASP A 581 -2.81 -19.20 -14.76
N PHE A 582 -3.86 -18.76 -15.46
CA PHE A 582 -4.07 -19.21 -16.82
C PHE A 582 -3.00 -18.65 -17.77
N SER A 583 -2.31 -19.55 -18.47
CA SER A 583 -1.35 -19.18 -19.51
C SER A 583 -2.06 -18.56 -20.71
N GLN A 584 -2.04 -17.23 -20.81
CA GLN A 584 -2.50 -16.47 -21.98
C GLN A 584 -3.97 -16.71 -22.33
N VAL A 585 -4.86 -16.75 -21.33
CA VAL A 585 -6.29 -17.07 -21.53
C VAL A 585 -6.95 -16.19 -22.59
N GLU A 586 -6.66 -14.89 -22.62
CA GLU A 586 -7.24 -13.97 -23.60
C GLU A 586 -6.86 -14.33 -25.06
N LEU A 587 -5.62 -14.77 -25.30
CA LEU A 587 -5.20 -15.22 -26.63
C LEU A 587 -5.81 -16.58 -27.00
N ARG A 588 -6.01 -17.46 -26.01
CA ARG A 588 -6.72 -18.74 -26.23
C ARG A 588 -8.20 -18.51 -26.54
N VAL A 589 -8.82 -17.53 -25.87
CA VAL A 589 -10.17 -17.06 -26.21
C VAL A 589 -10.19 -16.51 -27.63
N LEU A 590 -9.24 -15.64 -28.00
CA LEU A 590 -9.14 -15.12 -29.37
C LEU A 590 -9.04 -16.26 -30.39
N ALA A 591 -8.16 -17.23 -30.17
CA ALA A 591 -8.00 -18.39 -31.05
C ALA A 591 -9.31 -19.19 -31.19
N HIS A 592 -10.03 -19.40 -30.08
CA HIS A 592 -11.30 -20.12 -30.08
C HIS A 592 -12.42 -19.37 -30.83
N VAL A 593 -12.60 -18.07 -30.56
CA VAL A 593 -13.70 -17.28 -31.17
C VAL A 593 -13.42 -16.92 -32.63
N SER A 594 -12.15 -16.72 -32.98
CA SER A 594 -11.74 -16.43 -34.36
C SER A 594 -11.68 -17.67 -35.25
N ARG A 595 -11.48 -18.85 -34.64
CA ARG A 595 -11.20 -20.11 -35.37
C ARG A 595 -10.01 -20.00 -36.32
N ASP A 596 -9.08 -19.09 -36.03
CA ASP A 596 -7.88 -18.89 -36.81
C ASP A 596 -6.97 -20.11 -36.73
N ARG A 597 -6.70 -20.75 -37.88
CA ARG A 597 -5.97 -22.03 -37.92
C ARG A 597 -4.56 -21.90 -37.35
N LEU A 598 -3.85 -20.81 -37.66
CA LEU A 598 -2.48 -20.62 -37.17
C LEU A 598 -2.44 -20.45 -35.65
N LEU A 599 -3.41 -19.74 -35.06
CA LEU A 599 -3.52 -19.63 -33.61
C LEU A 599 -3.92 -20.95 -32.94
N LEU A 600 -4.90 -21.67 -33.51
CA LEU A 600 -5.31 -22.99 -33.01
C LEU A 600 -4.15 -23.97 -33.04
N ASP A 601 -3.43 -24.04 -34.16
CA ASP A 601 -2.27 -24.92 -34.35
C ASP A 601 -1.13 -24.53 -33.41
N ALA A 602 -0.84 -23.22 -33.24
CA ALA A 602 0.20 -22.75 -32.34
C ALA A 602 -0.03 -23.21 -30.89
N PHE A 603 -1.27 -23.10 -30.40
CA PHE A 603 -1.60 -23.58 -29.06
C PHE A 603 -1.72 -25.11 -28.96
N GLY A 604 -2.09 -25.80 -30.05
CA GLY A 604 -2.15 -27.27 -30.09
C GLY A 604 -0.77 -27.93 -30.14
N THR A 605 0.22 -27.26 -30.72
CA THR A 605 1.59 -27.77 -30.91
C THR A 605 2.60 -27.21 -29.90
N GLY A 606 2.17 -26.29 -29.02
CA GLY A 606 3.04 -25.68 -28.00
C GLY A 606 4.05 -24.67 -28.55
N VAL A 607 3.83 -24.14 -29.76
CA VAL A 607 4.71 -23.15 -30.37
C VAL A 607 4.65 -21.82 -29.61
N ASP A 608 5.80 -21.17 -29.45
CA ASP A 608 5.87 -19.83 -28.88
C ASP A 608 5.29 -18.78 -29.84
N LEU A 609 4.01 -18.48 -29.65
CA LEU A 609 3.28 -17.54 -30.47
C LEU A 609 3.92 -16.13 -30.48
N HIS A 610 4.50 -15.69 -29.36
CA HIS A 610 5.14 -14.37 -29.32
C HIS A 610 6.38 -14.33 -30.21
N ARG A 611 7.19 -15.40 -30.16
CA ARG A 611 8.39 -15.53 -31.00
C ARG A 611 8.01 -15.59 -32.47
N ARG A 612 6.98 -16.36 -32.83
CA ARG A 612 6.44 -16.40 -34.20
C ARG A 612 5.92 -15.05 -34.68
N THR A 613 5.18 -14.33 -33.84
CA THR A 613 4.71 -12.97 -34.18
C THR A 613 5.87 -12.00 -34.35
N ALA A 614 6.92 -12.09 -33.52
CA ALA A 614 8.12 -11.28 -33.68
C ALA A 614 8.89 -11.63 -34.95
N ALA A 615 9.01 -12.91 -35.30
CA ALA A 615 9.62 -13.37 -36.55
C ALA A 615 8.91 -12.79 -37.77
N LEU A 616 7.57 -12.87 -37.79
CA LEU A 616 6.74 -12.29 -38.84
C LEU A 616 6.92 -10.77 -38.91
N ALA A 617 6.94 -10.08 -37.76
CA ALA A 617 7.08 -8.64 -37.70
C ALA A 617 8.46 -8.16 -38.18
N LEU A 618 9.52 -8.87 -37.82
CA LEU A 618 10.90 -8.49 -38.15
C LEU A 618 11.36 -9.03 -39.52
N GLY A 619 10.58 -9.93 -40.13
CA GLY A 619 10.95 -10.58 -41.39
C GLY A 619 12.15 -11.53 -41.24
N VAL A 620 12.36 -12.10 -40.05
CA VAL A 620 13.48 -13.00 -39.74
C VAL A 620 12.98 -14.40 -39.33
N PRO A 621 13.78 -15.47 -39.50
CA PRO A 621 13.43 -16.79 -38.99
C PRO A 621 13.19 -16.80 -37.47
N GLU A 622 12.27 -17.64 -36.97
CA GLU A 622 11.97 -17.75 -35.52
C GLU A 622 13.21 -18.05 -34.65
N ALA A 623 14.20 -18.74 -35.22
CA ALA A 623 15.46 -19.07 -34.57
C ALA A 623 16.38 -17.85 -34.37
N GLU A 624 16.21 -16.80 -35.17
CA GLU A 624 17.00 -15.56 -35.10
C GLU A 624 16.33 -14.49 -34.23
N VAL A 625 15.07 -14.70 -33.84
CA VAL A 625 14.37 -13.81 -32.92
C VAL A 625 15.07 -13.82 -31.56
N SER A 626 15.48 -12.65 -31.06
CA SER A 626 15.99 -12.58 -29.71
C SER A 626 14.85 -12.69 -28.68
N ASP A 627 15.15 -13.08 -27.43
CA ASP A 627 14.14 -13.03 -26.36
C ASP A 627 13.65 -11.60 -26.09
N GLU A 628 14.50 -10.61 -26.38
CA GLU A 628 14.14 -9.21 -26.32
C GLU A 628 13.08 -8.86 -27.37
N ASP A 629 13.27 -9.29 -28.62
CA ASP A 629 12.33 -9.06 -29.72
C ASP A 629 11.01 -9.80 -29.52
N ARG A 630 11.08 -11.04 -29.05
CA ARG A 630 9.91 -11.81 -28.61
C ARG A 630 9.06 -11.01 -27.61
N ASN A 631 9.71 -10.42 -26.60
CA ASN A 631 9.02 -9.70 -25.52
C ASN A 631 8.60 -8.29 -25.90
N LYS A 632 9.39 -7.55 -26.68
CA LYS A 632 9.11 -6.16 -27.08
C LYS A 632 8.14 -6.11 -28.24
N VAL A 633 8.36 -6.90 -29.29
CA VAL A 633 7.57 -6.87 -30.52
C VAL A 633 6.44 -7.88 -30.45
N GLY A 634 6.77 -9.16 -30.31
CA GLY A 634 5.80 -10.26 -30.37
C GLY A 634 4.70 -10.16 -29.32
N LYS A 635 5.07 -9.94 -28.05
CA LYS A 635 4.11 -9.73 -26.96
C LYS A 635 3.30 -8.45 -27.15
N ALA A 636 3.93 -7.33 -27.54
CA ALA A 636 3.22 -6.07 -27.69
C ALA A 636 2.18 -6.13 -28.81
N VAL A 637 2.50 -6.78 -29.93
CA VAL A 637 1.58 -6.99 -31.06
C VAL A 637 0.42 -7.90 -30.65
N ASN A 638 0.70 -9.11 -30.14
CA ASN A 638 -0.36 -10.06 -29.76
C ASN A 638 -1.34 -9.49 -28.72
N PHE A 639 -0.83 -8.87 -27.65
CA PHE A 639 -1.72 -8.21 -26.69
C PHE A 639 -2.37 -6.97 -27.29
N GLY A 640 -1.65 -6.18 -28.10
CA GLY A 640 -2.22 -5.00 -28.75
C GLY A 640 -3.44 -5.33 -29.60
N ILE A 641 -3.40 -6.44 -30.34
CA ILE A 641 -4.50 -6.88 -31.21
C ILE A 641 -5.71 -7.34 -30.40
N VAL A 642 -5.49 -8.09 -29.30
CA VAL A 642 -6.56 -8.44 -28.33
C VAL A 642 -7.31 -7.19 -27.84
N TYR A 643 -6.63 -6.04 -27.75
CA TYR A 643 -7.19 -4.78 -27.26
C TYR A 643 -7.69 -3.82 -28.36
N GLY A 644 -7.70 -4.25 -29.63
CA GLY A 644 -8.12 -3.39 -30.75
C GLY A 644 -7.18 -2.21 -30.98
N MET A 645 -5.87 -2.40 -30.76
CA MET A 645 -4.85 -1.37 -30.95
C MET A 645 -4.81 -0.86 -32.39
N THR A 646 -4.67 0.45 -32.55
CA THR A 646 -4.53 1.10 -33.85
C THR A 646 -3.07 1.14 -34.28
N PRO A 647 -2.77 1.35 -35.58
CA PRO A 647 -1.39 1.57 -36.04
C PRO A 647 -0.66 2.68 -35.25
N HIS A 648 -1.36 3.77 -34.90
CA HIS A 648 -0.82 4.83 -34.07
C HIS A 648 -0.48 4.35 -32.63
N GLY A 649 -1.36 3.53 -32.03
CA GLY A 649 -1.10 2.95 -30.71
C GLY A 649 0.08 1.99 -30.71
N LEU A 650 0.21 1.18 -31.77
CA LEU A 650 1.32 0.24 -31.94
C LEU A 650 2.65 0.96 -32.18
N ALA A 651 2.66 1.98 -33.06
CA ALA A 651 3.82 2.83 -33.34
C ALA A 651 4.41 3.41 -32.05
N ARG A 652 3.56 3.98 -31.19
CA ARG A 652 3.98 4.55 -29.90
C ARG A 652 4.55 3.49 -28.95
N LYS A 653 3.95 2.30 -28.91
CA LYS A 653 4.35 1.22 -28.00
C LYS A 653 5.69 0.59 -28.39
N LEU A 654 5.95 0.49 -29.70
CA LEU A 654 7.19 -0.09 -30.24
C LEU A 654 8.28 0.95 -30.53
N GLY A 655 7.94 2.24 -30.52
CA GLY A 655 8.88 3.31 -30.89
C GLY A 655 9.22 3.32 -32.38
N ILE A 656 8.29 2.88 -33.24
CA ILE A 656 8.46 2.79 -34.70
C ILE A 656 7.61 3.84 -35.42
N SER A 657 7.82 3.99 -36.74
CA SER A 657 7.02 4.92 -37.53
C SER A 657 5.56 4.44 -37.69
N GLY A 658 4.64 5.38 -37.92
CA GLY A 658 3.23 5.05 -38.21
C GLY A 658 3.06 4.10 -39.41
N PRO A 659 3.74 4.33 -40.55
CA PRO A 659 3.75 3.41 -41.68
C PRO A 659 4.25 2.00 -41.33
N ASP A 660 5.35 1.88 -40.58
CA ASP A 660 5.89 0.57 -40.19
C ASP A 660 4.89 -0.18 -39.29
N ALA A 661 4.30 0.51 -38.32
CA ALA A 661 3.27 -0.08 -37.46
C ALA A 661 2.02 -0.52 -38.25
N ARG A 662 1.67 0.20 -39.32
CA ARG A 662 0.59 -0.19 -40.22
C ARG A 662 0.96 -1.45 -41.00
N ALA A 663 2.13 -1.48 -41.62
CA ALA A 663 2.62 -2.64 -42.36
C ALA A 663 2.70 -3.89 -41.47
N LEU A 664 3.16 -3.74 -40.22
CA LEU A 664 3.17 -4.82 -39.23
C LEU A 664 1.78 -5.37 -38.91
N LEU A 665 0.80 -4.49 -38.70
CA LEU A 665 -0.58 -4.92 -38.45
C LEU A 665 -1.20 -5.59 -39.68
N ASP A 666 -0.95 -5.06 -40.87
CA ASP A 666 -1.45 -5.65 -42.11
C ASP A 666 -0.85 -7.04 -42.32
N ALA A 667 0.48 -7.20 -42.18
CA ALA A 667 1.14 -8.50 -42.25
C ALA A 667 0.61 -9.50 -41.20
N TYR A 668 0.32 -9.03 -39.98
CA TYR A 668 -0.29 -9.87 -38.96
C TYR A 668 -1.69 -10.36 -39.39
N PHE A 669 -2.56 -9.45 -39.84
CA PHE A 669 -3.93 -9.83 -40.23
C PHE A 669 -3.95 -10.68 -41.50
N ASP A 670 -2.97 -10.51 -42.40
CA ASP A 670 -2.76 -11.36 -43.58
C ASP A 670 -2.36 -12.78 -43.20
N ALA A 671 -1.50 -12.95 -42.21
CA ALA A 671 -1.22 -14.26 -41.63
C ALA A 671 -2.42 -14.83 -40.87
N HIS A 672 -3.12 -14.01 -40.10
CA HIS A 672 -4.23 -14.40 -39.21
C HIS A 672 -5.60 -13.93 -39.73
N SER A 673 -5.99 -14.41 -40.92
CA SER A 673 -7.23 -13.98 -41.57
C SER A 673 -8.47 -14.29 -40.74
N GLY A 674 -8.48 -15.39 -39.98
CA GLY A 674 -9.61 -15.74 -39.11
C GLY A 674 -9.85 -14.72 -38.00
N VAL A 675 -8.78 -14.11 -37.49
CA VAL A 675 -8.87 -13.01 -36.51
C VAL A 675 -9.53 -11.78 -37.13
N ARG A 676 -9.09 -11.39 -38.34
CA ARG A 676 -9.66 -10.24 -39.07
C ARG A 676 -11.14 -10.46 -39.36
N ASP A 677 -11.51 -11.61 -39.88
CA ASP A 677 -12.91 -11.93 -40.21
C ASP A 677 -13.80 -11.92 -38.97
N TRP A 678 -13.29 -12.43 -37.84
CA TRP A 678 -14.02 -12.39 -36.57
C TRP A 678 -14.19 -10.99 -36.02
N ILE A 679 -13.16 -10.13 -36.09
CA ILE A 679 -13.26 -8.72 -35.66
C ILE A 679 -14.35 -8.00 -36.46
N GLU A 680 -14.33 -8.11 -37.79
CA GLU A 680 -15.30 -7.42 -38.66
C GLU A 680 -16.72 -7.95 -38.47
N ARG A 681 -16.88 -9.26 -38.27
CA ARG A 681 -18.17 -9.85 -37.92
C ARG A 681 -18.69 -9.33 -36.58
N THR A 682 -17.86 -9.32 -35.54
CA THR A 682 -18.22 -8.84 -34.20
C THR A 682 -18.63 -7.36 -34.23
N ARG A 683 -17.91 -6.53 -35.00
CA ARG A 683 -18.27 -5.12 -35.23
C ARG A 683 -19.63 -4.99 -35.91
N SER A 684 -19.87 -5.79 -36.93
CA SER A 684 -21.13 -5.78 -37.69
C SER A 684 -22.31 -6.23 -36.83
N GLU A 685 -22.14 -7.28 -36.03
CA GLU A 685 -23.12 -7.77 -35.05
C GLU A 685 -23.40 -6.69 -34.00
N ALA A 686 -22.36 -6.05 -33.45
CA ALA A 686 -22.52 -4.97 -32.48
C ALA A 686 -23.35 -3.82 -33.07
N LEU A 687 -23.03 -3.37 -34.29
CA LEU A 687 -23.78 -2.30 -34.98
C LEU A 687 -25.23 -2.70 -35.28
N ARG A 688 -25.50 -3.96 -35.59
CA ARG A 688 -26.87 -4.44 -35.87
C ARG A 688 -27.69 -4.55 -34.60
N ASP A 689 -27.11 -5.11 -33.55
CA ASP A 689 -27.84 -5.56 -32.37
C ASP A 689 -27.78 -4.55 -31.21
N GLY A 690 -26.84 -3.60 -31.24
CA GLY A 690 -26.59 -2.59 -30.20
C GLY A 690 -25.82 -3.13 -28.98
N PHE A 691 -25.44 -4.42 -29.01
CA PHE A 691 -24.70 -5.09 -27.95
C PHE A 691 -23.80 -6.20 -28.50
N VAL A 692 -22.89 -6.69 -27.67
CA VAL A 692 -22.12 -7.92 -27.92
C VAL A 692 -22.40 -8.95 -26.85
N THR A 693 -22.20 -10.22 -27.19
CA THR A 693 -22.42 -11.36 -26.29
C THR A 693 -21.13 -12.17 -26.11
N THR A 694 -20.79 -12.53 -24.87
CA THR A 694 -19.68 -13.45 -24.56
C THR A 694 -20.07 -14.91 -24.82
N LEU A 695 -19.11 -15.85 -24.74
CA LEU A 695 -19.42 -17.27 -24.97
C LEU A 695 -20.46 -17.85 -24.00
N TYR A 696 -20.53 -17.35 -22.76
CA TYR A 696 -21.48 -17.84 -21.75
C TYR A 696 -22.79 -17.05 -21.72
N GLY A 697 -22.97 -16.11 -22.66
CA GLY A 697 -24.23 -15.40 -22.85
C GLY A 697 -24.31 -14.02 -22.18
N ARG A 698 -23.25 -13.48 -21.58
CA ARG A 698 -23.26 -12.12 -21.04
C ARG A 698 -23.39 -11.12 -22.17
N ARG A 699 -24.35 -10.20 -22.04
CA ARG A 699 -24.55 -9.11 -22.98
C ARG A 699 -24.00 -7.80 -22.42
N ARG A 700 -23.27 -7.05 -23.26
CA ARG A 700 -22.87 -5.66 -22.98
C ARG A 700 -23.47 -4.73 -24.01
N LEU A 701 -24.34 -3.84 -23.55
CA LEU A 701 -24.89 -2.75 -24.37
C LEU A 701 -23.80 -1.71 -24.65
N LEU A 702 -23.77 -1.18 -25.88
CA LEU A 702 -22.72 -0.26 -26.33
C LEU A 702 -23.33 1.01 -26.92
N HIS A 703 -23.55 2.02 -26.08
CA HIS A 703 -24.29 3.23 -26.45
C HIS A 703 -23.60 4.09 -27.55
N GLY A 704 -22.28 3.98 -27.73
CA GLY A 704 -21.52 4.79 -28.69
C GLY A 704 -21.53 4.28 -30.14
N LEU A 705 -22.14 3.12 -30.43
CA LEU A 705 -22.04 2.44 -31.73
C LEU A 705 -22.59 3.24 -32.91
N HIS A 706 -23.64 4.03 -32.69
CA HIS A 706 -24.28 4.85 -33.72
C HIS A 706 -23.96 6.34 -33.58
N SER A 707 -22.90 6.68 -32.82
CA SER A 707 -22.51 8.07 -32.68
C SER A 707 -22.10 8.68 -34.03
N PRO A 708 -22.56 9.90 -34.36
CA PRO A 708 -22.09 10.63 -35.53
C PRO A 708 -20.60 10.99 -35.40
N GLU A 709 -20.07 11.06 -34.17
CA GLU A 709 -18.65 11.33 -33.92
C GLU A 709 -17.79 10.07 -34.13
N PRO A 710 -16.86 10.06 -35.11
CA PRO A 710 -16.06 8.87 -35.42
C PRO A 710 -15.25 8.34 -34.24
N ALA A 711 -14.67 9.23 -33.42
CA ALA A 711 -13.87 8.83 -32.26
C ALA A 711 -14.68 8.04 -31.22
N VAL A 712 -15.93 8.44 -30.97
CA VAL A 712 -16.84 7.77 -30.05
C VAL A 712 -17.28 6.41 -30.61
N ARG A 713 -17.63 6.37 -31.90
CA ARG A 713 -18.00 5.14 -32.59
C ARG A 713 -16.86 4.12 -32.61
N ASP A 714 -15.66 4.54 -32.99
CA ASP A 714 -14.48 3.67 -33.06
C ASP A 714 -14.10 3.13 -31.67
N ARG A 715 -14.29 3.95 -30.61
CA ARG A 715 -14.15 3.48 -29.23
C ARG A 715 -15.16 2.40 -28.89
N ALA A 716 -16.44 2.57 -29.24
CA ALA A 716 -17.48 1.57 -28.99
C ALA A 716 -17.21 0.26 -29.75
N LEU A 717 -16.77 0.34 -31.01
CA LEU A 717 -16.39 -0.83 -31.81
C LEU A 717 -15.18 -1.57 -31.24
N ARG A 718 -14.20 -0.87 -30.67
CA ARG A 718 -13.10 -1.51 -29.92
C ARG A 718 -13.60 -2.18 -28.64
N GLN A 719 -14.50 -1.52 -27.91
CA GLN A 719 -15.11 -2.09 -26.72
C GLN A 719 -15.90 -3.35 -27.04
N ALA A 720 -16.58 -3.42 -28.20
CA ALA A 720 -17.29 -4.61 -28.67
C ALA A 720 -16.36 -5.84 -28.74
N VAL A 721 -15.25 -5.72 -29.47
CA VAL A 721 -14.26 -6.79 -29.64
C VAL A 721 -13.64 -7.18 -28.29
N ASN A 722 -13.18 -6.19 -27.52
CA ASN A 722 -12.50 -6.44 -26.25
C ASN A 722 -13.43 -7.12 -25.22
N THR A 723 -14.72 -6.79 -25.23
CA THR A 723 -15.70 -7.36 -24.30
C THR A 723 -15.86 -8.86 -24.50
N VAL A 724 -15.93 -9.33 -25.75
CA VAL A 724 -16.07 -10.76 -26.03
C VAL A 724 -14.88 -11.53 -25.48
N ILE A 725 -13.66 -11.01 -25.68
CA ILE A 725 -12.43 -11.68 -25.21
C ILE A 725 -12.33 -11.63 -23.68
N GLN A 726 -12.36 -10.43 -23.10
CA GLN A 726 -12.16 -10.25 -21.66
C GLN A 726 -13.29 -10.82 -20.82
N GLY A 727 -14.53 -10.69 -21.30
CA GLY A 727 -15.70 -11.22 -20.60
C GLY A 727 -15.72 -12.73 -20.59
N THR A 728 -15.43 -13.36 -21.73
CA THR A 728 -15.28 -14.81 -21.79
C THR A 728 -14.13 -15.29 -20.89
N ALA A 729 -12.98 -14.61 -20.88
CA ALA A 729 -11.87 -14.94 -19.99
C ALA A 729 -12.26 -14.81 -18.49
N ALA A 730 -13.03 -13.77 -18.14
CA ALA A 730 -13.53 -13.59 -16.78
C ALA A 730 -14.50 -14.71 -16.38
N GLU A 731 -15.38 -15.13 -17.29
CA GLU A 731 -16.33 -16.23 -17.08
C GLU A 731 -15.61 -17.57 -16.91
N ILE A 732 -14.56 -17.83 -17.70
CA ILE A 732 -13.67 -18.99 -17.52
C ILE A 732 -13.05 -18.98 -16.12
N ASN A 733 -12.51 -17.85 -15.68
CA ASN A 733 -11.92 -17.75 -14.35
C ASN A 733 -12.97 -17.95 -13.25
N LYS A 734 -14.18 -17.40 -13.38
CA LYS A 734 -15.29 -17.62 -12.43
C LYS A 734 -15.67 -19.10 -12.31
N LEU A 735 -15.78 -19.80 -13.43
CA LEU A 735 -16.05 -21.24 -13.44
C LEU A 735 -14.92 -22.03 -12.76
N ALA A 736 -13.68 -21.65 -13.02
CA ALA A 736 -12.52 -22.25 -12.38
C ALA A 736 -12.52 -22.01 -10.86
N LEU A 737 -12.76 -20.78 -10.41
CA LEU A 737 -12.91 -20.41 -9.00
C LEU A 737 -13.99 -21.24 -8.29
N ALA A 738 -15.17 -21.36 -8.90
CA ALA A 738 -16.27 -22.14 -8.33
C ALA A 738 -15.92 -23.63 -8.19
N ARG A 739 -15.24 -24.21 -9.19
CA ARG A 739 -14.80 -25.61 -9.15
C ARG A 739 -13.72 -25.85 -8.11
N VAL A 740 -12.71 -24.98 -8.06
CA VAL A 740 -11.64 -25.03 -7.05
C VAL A 740 -12.26 -24.92 -5.66
N HIS A 741 -13.12 -23.94 -5.42
CA HIS A 741 -13.75 -23.75 -4.12
C HIS A 741 -14.58 -24.98 -3.66
N ARG A 742 -15.31 -25.62 -4.57
CA ARG A 742 -16.15 -26.77 -4.26
C ARG A 742 -15.39 -28.08 -4.08
N ALA A 743 -14.30 -28.29 -4.81
CA ALA A 743 -13.65 -29.60 -4.93
C ALA A 743 -12.45 -29.81 -3.99
N LEU A 744 -11.90 -28.74 -3.41
CA LEU A 744 -10.74 -28.86 -2.52
C LEU A 744 -11.12 -29.32 -1.10
N ASP A 745 -10.14 -29.86 -0.38
CA ASP A 745 -10.24 -30.16 1.05
C ASP A 745 -10.75 -28.91 1.80
N PRO A 746 -11.71 -29.04 2.74
CA PRO A 746 -12.27 -27.91 3.48
C PRO A 746 -11.25 -27.09 4.30
N ARG A 747 -10.01 -27.56 4.48
CA ARG A 747 -8.92 -26.79 5.09
C ARG A 747 -8.18 -25.91 4.08
N CYS A 748 -8.31 -26.18 2.80
CA CYS A 748 -7.83 -25.30 1.74
C CYS A 748 -8.77 -24.10 1.61
N ARG A 749 -8.22 -22.90 1.53
CA ARG A 749 -8.98 -21.65 1.52
C ARG A 749 -8.62 -20.84 0.29
N LEU A 750 -9.58 -20.65 -0.60
CA LEU A 750 -9.44 -19.70 -1.70
C LEU A 750 -9.51 -18.29 -1.10
N VAL A 751 -8.46 -17.49 -1.27
CA VAL A 751 -8.30 -16.22 -0.54
C VAL A 751 -8.28 -14.99 -1.44
N LEU A 752 -7.80 -15.11 -2.68
CA LEU A 752 -7.69 -13.99 -3.60
C LEU A 752 -7.83 -14.49 -5.04
N THR A 753 -8.35 -13.65 -5.92
CA THR A 753 -8.26 -13.82 -7.36
C THR A 753 -7.75 -12.55 -8.00
N VAL A 754 -6.83 -12.68 -8.96
CA VAL A 754 -6.21 -11.55 -9.65
C VAL A 754 -6.29 -11.79 -11.14
N HIS A 755 -7.28 -11.14 -11.76
CA HIS A 755 -7.62 -11.31 -13.17
C HIS A 755 -7.95 -12.77 -13.54
N ASP A 756 -6.97 -13.52 -14.02
CA ASP A 756 -7.01 -14.90 -14.50
C ASP A 756 -6.27 -15.89 -13.59
N SER A 757 -5.82 -15.42 -12.41
CA SER A 757 -5.21 -16.27 -11.39
C SER A 757 -6.10 -16.49 -10.16
N VAL A 758 -5.88 -17.63 -9.52
CA VAL A 758 -6.46 -18.01 -8.23
C VAL A 758 -5.34 -18.17 -7.21
N LEU A 759 -5.57 -17.71 -5.99
CA LEU A 759 -4.64 -17.84 -4.87
C LEU A 759 -5.33 -18.60 -3.74
N VAL A 760 -4.72 -19.72 -3.33
CA VAL A 760 -5.27 -20.65 -2.34
C VAL A 760 -4.28 -20.87 -1.21
N GLU A 761 -4.72 -20.71 0.04
CA GLU A 761 -4.01 -21.19 1.22
C GLU A 761 -4.23 -22.70 1.38
N VAL A 762 -3.16 -23.47 1.39
CA VAL A 762 -3.17 -24.94 1.42
C VAL A 762 -2.35 -25.43 2.62
N PRO A 763 -2.88 -26.31 3.49
CA PRO A 763 -2.09 -26.95 4.53
C PRO A 763 -0.86 -27.63 3.95
N CYS A 764 0.30 -27.46 4.55
CA CYS A 764 1.56 -27.91 3.96
C CYS A 764 1.58 -29.43 3.71
N GLU A 765 0.90 -30.21 4.55
CA GLU A 765 0.76 -31.65 4.41
C GLU A 765 -0.07 -32.10 3.20
N LEU A 766 -0.89 -31.21 2.63
CA LEU A 766 -1.73 -31.49 1.46
C LEU A 766 -1.15 -30.98 0.14
N LEU A 767 -0.10 -30.14 0.21
CA LEU A 767 0.35 -29.36 -0.95
C LEU A 767 0.66 -30.22 -2.18
N GLY A 768 1.39 -31.33 -1.99
CA GLY A 768 1.89 -32.17 -3.09
C GLY A 768 0.79 -32.72 -4.00
N GLY A 769 -0.42 -32.93 -3.47
CA GLY A 769 -1.58 -33.36 -4.29
C GLY A 769 -2.49 -32.19 -4.70
N VAL A 770 -2.67 -31.21 -3.82
CA VAL A 770 -3.63 -30.11 -4.02
C VAL A 770 -3.20 -29.15 -5.13
N ALA A 771 -1.90 -28.89 -5.29
CA ALA A 771 -1.43 -27.97 -6.33
C ALA A 771 -1.81 -28.45 -7.76
N GLU A 772 -1.55 -29.73 -8.07
CA GLU A 772 -1.96 -30.33 -9.35
C GLU A 772 -3.48 -30.52 -9.44
N GLN A 773 -4.16 -30.78 -8.32
CA GLN A 773 -5.61 -30.81 -8.31
C GLN A 773 -6.21 -29.44 -8.72
N ILE A 774 -5.69 -28.33 -8.19
CA ILE A 774 -6.09 -26.97 -8.57
C ILE A 774 -5.88 -26.77 -10.07
N ALA A 775 -4.69 -27.11 -10.59
CA ALA A 775 -4.40 -26.98 -12.01
C ALA A 775 -5.36 -27.82 -12.87
N GLY A 776 -5.60 -29.07 -12.51
CA GLY A 776 -6.54 -29.96 -13.20
C GLY A 776 -7.96 -29.39 -13.22
N LEU A 777 -8.44 -28.83 -12.11
CA LEU A 777 -9.77 -28.21 -12.01
C LEU A 777 -9.89 -26.97 -12.89
N MET A 778 -8.84 -26.15 -12.95
CA MET A 778 -8.77 -24.97 -13.83
C MET A 778 -8.71 -25.37 -15.31
N ARG A 779 -7.85 -26.33 -15.68
CA ARG A 779 -7.74 -26.85 -17.06
C ARG A 779 -9.05 -27.43 -17.57
N ALA A 780 -9.86 -28.02 -16.68
CA ALA A 780 -11.16 -28.59 -17.02
C ALA A 780 -12.26 -27.53 -17.29
N ALA A 781 -12.05 -26.26 -16.89
CA ALA A 781 -13.03 -25.19 -17.01
C ALA A 781 -12.81 -24.44 -18.33
N PRO A 782 -13.33 -24.88 -19.51
CA PRO A 782 -14.74 -25.29 -19.72
C PRO A 782 -15.01 -26.36 -20.82
N PRO A 783 -16.23 -26.92 -20.90
CA PRO A 783 -16.62 -27.79 -22.01
C PRO A 783 -16.68 -27.02 -23.35
N GLY A 784 -16.21 -27.64 -24.44
CA GLY A 784 -16.38 -27.11 -25.81
C GLY A 784 -15.34 -26.08 -26.28
N PHE A 785 -14.35 -25.76 -25.45
CA PHE A 785 -13.24 -24.89 -25.86
C PHE A 785 -12.30 -25.64 -26.82
N SER A 786 -11.88 -24.98 -27.89
CA SER A 786 -11.12 -25.62 -28.99
C SER A 786 -9.62 -25.58 -28.80
N VAL A 787 -9.17 -24.94 -27.72
CA VAL A 787 -7.77 -24.76 -27.37
C VAL A 787 -7.58 -25.27 -25.95
N PRO A 788 -6.57 -26.09 -25.66
CA PRO A 788 -6.30 -26.49 -24.29
C PRO A 788 -6.05 -25.24 -23.44
N LEU A 789 -6.62 -25.16 -22.23
CA LEU A 789 -6.25 -24.13 -21.27
C LEU A 789 -5.05 -24.65 -20.49
N ASP A 790 -3.96 -23.89 -20.53
CA ASP A 790 -2.77 -24.21 -19.75
C ASP A 790 -2.72 -23.34 -18.49
N VAL A 791 -2.10 -23.87 -17.44
CA VAL A 791 -2.08 -23.27 -16.10
C VAL A 791 -0.68 -23.34 -15.54
N LYS A 792 -0.15 -22.19 -15.13
CA LYS A 792 1.13 -22.07 -14.43
C LYS A 792 0.92 -22.13 -12.93
N LEU A 793 1.74 -22.94 -12.25
CA LEU A 793 1.66 -23.14 -10.81
C LEU A 793 2.82 -22.49 -10.06
N GLY A 794 2.49 -21.50 -9.26
CA GLY A 794 3.33 -20.92 -8.22
C GLY A 794 2.99 -21.51 -6.86
N THR A 795 4.00 -21.80 -6.04
CA THR A 795 3.81 -22.22 -4.65
C THR A 795 4.86 -21.54 -3.80
N GLY A 796 4.50 -21.16 -2.58
CA GLY A 796 5.43 -20.51 -1.67
C GLY A 796 4.78 -19.97 -0.41
N ALA A 797 5.59 -19.39 0.46
CA ALA A 797 5.11 -18.82 1.73
C ALA A 797 4.43 -17.46 1.57
N SER A 798 4.77 -16.72 0.51
CA SER A 798 4.12 -15.47 0.10
C SER A 798 3.60 -15.55 -1.32
N TRP A 799 2.70 -14.64 -1.68
CA TRP A 799 2.24 -14.51 -3.06
C TRP A 799 3.42 -14.15 -3.99
N GLY A 800 4.34 -13.30 -3.55
CA GLY A 800 5.57 -13.02 -4.27
C GLY A 800 6.49 -14.24 -4.48
N ASP A 801 6.56 -15.19 -3.54
CA ASP A 801 7.26 -16.47 -3.72
C ASP A 801 6.59 -17.32 -4.80
N CYS A 802 5.26 -17.38 -4.82
CA CYS A 802 4.51 -18.12 -5.84
C CYS A 802 4.86 -17.64 -7.25
N GLN A 803 4.86 -16.32 -7.47
CA GLN A 803 5.18 -15.73 -8.77
C GLN A 803 6.59 -16.06 -9.24
N ARG A 804 7.57 -16.02 -8.30
CA ARG A 804 8.95 -16.37 -8.60
C ARG A 804 9.07 -17.85 -8.95
N ALA A 805 8.33 -18.72 -8.27
CA ALA A 805 8.35 -20.15 -8.55
C ALA A 805 7.71 -20.49 -9.91
N ALA A 806 6.61 -19.80 -10.27
CA ALA A 806 5.91 -19.95 -11.54
C ALA A 806 6.73 -19.49 -12.77
N GLN A 807 7.82 -18.74 -12.58
CA GLN A 807 8.73 -18.38 -13.68
C GLN A 807 9.63 -19.54 -14.12
N TYR A 808 9.71 -20.62 -13.34
CA TYR A 808 10.60 -21.77 -13.59
C TYR A 808 9.86 -23.08 -13.88
N THR A 809 8.54 -23.03 -13.92
CA THR A 809 7.59 -24.10 -14.32
C THR A 809 6.77 -23.59 -15.50
#